data_AF-A0A6M0LJT4-F1
#
_entry.id   AF-A0A6M0LJT4-F1
#
_cell.length_a   1.000
_cell.length_b   1.000
_cell.length_c   1.000
_cell.angle_alpha   90.00
_cell.angle_beta   90.00
_cell.angle_gamma   90.00
#
_symmetry.space_group_name_H-M   'P 1'
#
loop_
_entity.id
_entity.type
_entity.pdbx_description
1 polymer ?
#
loop_
_entity_poly.entity_id
_entity_poly.type
_entity_poly.pdbx_seq_one_letter_code
_entity_poly.pdbx_strand_id
1 'polypeptide(L)'
;MLRDTFNVVFIRYHLTKKNTLLFQGFYPFDNPKGYSLVAELNGKPYDMDITINEGNEVRRRYIAAHKSVSKEYVGEIQLPEELSSVRSLRLICVLGEDGTKGQVRSVVYKATGRDLEKLKKEYEYNLERSAVTDDKIQILGWAIGNVPEEFHLYDGNTEIPITVKRMFRKDVYGVYPELTEKCDSGLEIVFDKGDYKKLRLTITANGQVYDCKVDTAHVLTGGNLLPKKSLWERIELYRQDNGLGATIRHAIDKFKDADAPKYTYMDFLTSFGPTEVELQRQRDEKFEYNPLMSIVIPMYMTPEKYLIELIDSIRAQTYSNWELCLADGSPKDIMGEFIAKRYGSDSRIKYTHLEKNLGISDNTNAAIALATGDYIVLSDHDDTLAPNAMYELVAAINKDRSIDVLYTDEDKISMDSKEYFEPVFKPDYNLDLLCSVNYICHLFVFSRAIYEKVGGFNKEYDGAQDHDLILRYCEAATKVHHVPKALYHWRSHAASTAMSAESKLYAFDAGARAVQAHYDRLGIPATVEQDTFYGCYRTTYHWNKEPLVSIIIPNKDHTDDLDKCIKSIDAKSVYKNIEFVIVENNSTEPETFEYYKSIEGRPDVKIVRYETPGFNFSAINNLGAKNASGDMFLLLNNDTEIINETCIKEMVDVCLRPDVGICGALLYYPDNTVQHAGVVMGIGGIAGHTFVGLERSEPGYMFRAVTTQDLSAVTAACLMIRREVFEEVGGLTEDLAVAFNDVDFCMKVRDKGYLVVYNPHAELYHYESKSRGYEDTGEKVARFNSEVEKLEKLWPEILEKGDPYYNPNLSILDGWYRLKEE
;
A
#
# COMPACT_ATOMS: atom_id res chain seq x y z
N MET A 1 -11.65 -12.16 -10.94
CA MET A 1 -13.04 -11.68 -11.14
C MET A 1 -13.71 -11.62 -9.78
N LEU A 2 -13.44 -10.56 -9.01
CA LEU A 2 -14.23 -10.21 -7.83
C LEU A 2 -15.64 -9.84 -8.31
N ARG A 3 -16.68 -10.38 -7.67
CA ARG A 3 -18.06 -10.12 -8.12
C ARG A 3 -18.43 -8.68 -7.76
N ASP A 4 -18.93 -7.91 -8.72
CA ASP A 4 -19.53 -6.58 -8.49
C ASP A 4 -20.83 -6.62 -7.64
N THR A 5 -21.13 -7.76 -7.01
CA THR A 5 -22.37 -8.03 -6.29
C THR A 5 -22.18 -7.94 -4.77
N PHE A 6 -23.26 -8.08 -4.01
CA PHE A 6 -23.26 -7.90 -2.56
C PHE A 6 -22.30 -8.86 -1.83
N ASN A 7 -21.45 -8.33 -0.95
CA ASN A 7 -20.53 -9.09 -0.11
C ASN A 7 -21.11 -9.22 1.30
N VAL A 8 -21.31 -10.46 1.75
CA VAL A 8 -21.81 -10.75 3.10
C VAL A 8 -20.61 -10.81 4.06
N VAL A 9 -20.62 -9.96 5.09
CA VAL A 9 -19.59 -9.88 6.13
C VAL A 9 -19.86 -10.90 7.24
N PHE A 10 -21.11 -11.00 7.69
CA PHE A 10 -21.54 -12.07 8.58
C PHE A 10 -23.02 -12.39 8.40
N ILE A 11 -23.40 -13.56 8.90
CA ILE A 11 -24.79 -13.97 9.11
C ILE A 11 -24.86 -14.82 10.38
N ARG A 12 -25.75 -14.46 11.30
CA ARG A 12 -25.93 -15.14 12.60
C ARG A 12 -27.37 -15.00 13.09
N TYR A 13 -27.70 -15.67 14.19
CA TYR A 13 -28.97 -15.39 14.87
C TYR A 13 -28.90 -14.02 15.55
N HIS A 14 -30.01 -13.30 15.46
CA HIS A 14 -30.25 -12.08 16.22
C HIS A 14 -30.24 -12.43 17.70
N LEU A 15 -29.48 -11.70 18.52
CA LEU A 15 -29.36 -12.07 19.94
C LEU A 15 -30.68 -11.84 20.67
N THR A 16 -31.40 -10.74 20.46
CA THR A 16 -32.63 -10.46 21.22
C THR A 16 -33.95 -10.92 20.58
N LYS A 17 -34.05 -11.03 19.23
CA LYS A 17 -35.28 -11.46 18.54
C LYS A 17 -35.28 -12.96 18.28
N LYS A 18 -36.38 -13.62 18.65
CA LYS A 18 -36.52 -15.08 18.52
C LYS A 18 -36.64 -15.51 17.06
N ASN A 19 -35.86 -16.51 16.66
CA ASN A 19 -35.87 -17.11 15.33
C ASN A 19 -35.60 -16.10 14.20
N THR A 20 -34.84 -15.04 14.46
CA THR A 20 -34.49 -14.03 13.46
C THR A 20 -33.02 -14.21 13.07
N LEU A 21 -32.72 -14.23 11.78
CA LEU A 21 -31.34 -14.10 11.29
C LEU A 21 -31.01 -12.64 11.09
N LEU A 22 -29.81 -12.26 11.49
CA LEU A 22 -29.19 -10.97 11.24
C LEU A 22 -28.01 -11.19 10.30
N PHE A 23 -27.94 -10.42 9.22
CA PHE A 23 -26.78 -10.38 8.33
C PHE A 23 -26.30 -8.95 8.13
N GLN A 24 -25.02 -8.82 7.80
CA GLN A 24 -24.40 -7.54 7.47
C GLN A 24 -23.55 -7.72 6.21
N GLY A 25 -23.55 -6.71 5.34
CA GLY A 25 -22.75 -6.72 4.12
C GLY A 25 -22.69 -5.37 3.42
N PHE A 26 -22.01 -5.33 2.29
CA PHE A 26 -21.82 -4.11 1.49
C PHE A 26 -21.71 -4.42 -0.01
N TYR A 27 -21.91 -3.41 -0.83
CA TYR A 27 -21.58 -3.45 -2.25
C TYR A 27 -20.22 -2.78 -2.49
N PRO A 28 -19.33 -3.36 -3.32
CA PRO A 28 -18.12 -2.68 -3.74
C PRO A 28 -18.45 -1.37 -4.46
N PHE A 29 -17.68 -0.31 -4.21
CA PHE A 29 -17.84 1.01 -4.84
C PHE A 29 -19.25 1.60 -4.72
N ASP A 30 -19.96 1.28 -3.63
CA ASP A 30 -21.33 1.74 -3.35
C ASP A 30 -22.37 1.37 -4.43
N ASN A 31 -22.23 0.17 -5.02
CA ASN A 31 -23.21 -0.42 -5.94
C ASN A 31 -23.40 0.36 -7.27
N PRO A 32 -22.33 0.59 -8.04
CA PRO A 32 -22.40 1.42 -9.26
C PRO A 32 -23.32 0.83 -10.34
N LYS A 33 -23.61 -0.47 -10.28
CA LYS A 33 -24.44 -1.20 -11.24
C LYS A 33 -25.91 -1.33 -10.82
N GLY A 34 -26.31 -0.74 -9.68
CA GLY A 34 -27.71 -0.72 -9.23
C GLY A 34 -28.29 -2.10 -8.91
N TYR A 35 -27.52 -2.96 -8.26
CA TYR A 35 -28.01 -4.27 -7.82
C TYR A 35 -28.90 -4.17 -6.57
N SER A 36 -29.88 -5.06 -6.48
CA SER A 36 -30.76 -5.18 -5.31
C SER A 36 -30.55 -6.54 -4.63
N LEU A 37 -30.59 -6.56 -3.30
CA LEU A 37 -30.55 -7.79 -2.51
C LEU A 37 -31.98 -8.25 -2.23
N VAL A 38 -32.28 -9.52 -2.48
CA VAL A 38 -33.60 -10.14 -2.21
C VAL A 38 -33.43 -11.47 -1.47
N ALA A 39 -34.40 -11.82 -0.63
CA ALA A 39 -34.45 -13.11 0.05
C ALA A 39 -35.46 -14.07 -0.62
N GLU A 40 -35.13 -15.36 -0.63
CA GLU A 40 -36.03 -16.42 -1.08
C GLU A 40 -36.06 -17.59 -0.10
N LEU A 41 -37.26 -18.08 0.20
CA LEU A 41 -37.49 -19.27 1.00
C LEU A 41 -38.18 -20.35 0.15
N ASN A 42 -37.55 -21.52 0.07
CA ASN A 42 -38.03 -22.67 -0.72
C ASN A 42 -38.35 -22.32 -2.18
N GLY A 43 -37.60 -21.36 -2.75
CA GLY A 43 -37.75 -20.91 -4.14
C GLY A 43 -38.87 -19.89 -4.38
N LYS A 44 -39.44 -19.32 -3.32
CA LYS A 44 -40.40 -18.21 -3.39
C LYS A 44 -39.79 -16.95 -2.75
N PRO A 45 -40.15 -15.73 -3.22
CA PRO A 45 -39.78 -14.50 -2.54
C PRO A 45 -40.15 -14.55 -1.06
N TYR A 46 -39.27 -14.01 -0.22
CA TYR A 46 -39.42 -14.01 1.22
C TYR A 46 -39.02 -12.65 1.77
N ASP A 47 -39.74 -12.21 2.79
CA ASP A 47 -39.54 -10.87 3.33
C ASP A 47 -38.24 -10.79 4.13
N MET A 48 -37.58 -9.64 4.00
CA MET A 48 -36.48 -9.24 4.85
C MET A 48 -36.52 -7.73 5.05
N ASP A 49 -36.14 -7.30 6.24
CA ASP A 49 -35.98 -5.89 6.55
C ASP A 49 -34.51 -5.53 6.34
N ILE A 50 -34.23 -4.41 5.67
CA ILE A 50 -32.86 -3.92 5.49
C ILE A 50 -32.78 -2.49 6.04
N THR A 51 -31.82 -2.28 6.93
CA THR A 51 -31.38 -0.96 7.36
C THR A 51 -30.07 -0.64 6.66
N ILE A 52 -30.01 0.54 6.04
CA ILE A 52 -28.78 1.04 5.42
C ILE A 52 -28.13 1.99 6.41
N ASN A 53 -26.94 1.62 6.86
CA ASN A 53 -26.07 2.48 7.64
C ASN A 53 -25.16 3.24 6.68
N GLU A 54 -25.11 4.55 6.81
CA GLU A 54 -24.24 5.43 6.02
C GLU A 54 -23.44 6.34 6.93
N GLY A 55 -22.32 6.83 6.43
CA GLY A 55 -21.51 7.85 7.11
C GLY A 55 -20.16 7.34 7.62
N ASN A 56 -19.56 8.13 8.50
CA ASN A 56 -18.14 8.08 8.83
C ASN A 56 -17.71 6.78 9.53
N GLU A 57 -18.58 6.15 10.33
CA GLU A 57 -18.27 4.86 10.98
C GLU A 57 -18.22 3.68 10.00
N VAL A 58 -19.09 3.69 8.98
CA VAL A 58 -19.10 2.66 7.92
C VAL A 58 -17.85 2.77 7.08
N ARG A 59 -17.51 3.98 6.60
CA ARG A 59 -16.27 4.23 5.85
C ARG A 59 -15.06 3.72 6.63
N ARG A 60 -14.97 4.07 7.93
CA ARG A 60 -13.89 3.64 8.81
C ARG A 60 -13.72 2.12 8.91
N ARG A 61 -14.82 1.38 9.00
CA ARG A 61 -14.82 -0.09 9.14
C ARG A 61 -14.22 -0.79 7.91
N TYR A 62 -14.36 -0.18 6.74
CA TYR A 62 -13.88 -0.73 5.47
C TYR A 62 -12.62 -0.05 4.92
N ILE A 63 -12.04 0.94 5.63
CA ILE A 63 -10.76 1.60 5.25
C ILE A 63 -9.64 0.58 5.04
N ALA A 64 -9.52 -0.42 5.91
CA ALA A 64 -8.46 -1.45 5.80
C ALA A 64 -8.67 -2.39 4.59
N ALA A 65 -9.87 -2.45 4.04
CA ALA A 65 -10.19 -3.29 2.89
C ALA A 65 -9.85 -2.61 1.54
N HIS A 66 -9.23 -1.42 1.55
CA HIS A 66 -8.74 -0.72 0.35
C HIS A 66 -9.85 -0.47 -0.71
N LYS A 67 -11.10 -0.31 -0.28
CA LYS A 67 -12.28 -0.15 -1.15
C LYS A 67 -13.08 1.08 -0.72
N SER A 68 -13.54 1.88 -1.68
CA SER A 68 -14.51 2.96 -1.43
C SER A 68 -15.87 2.36 -1.09
N VAL A 69 -16.16 2.21 0.21
CA VAL A 69 -17.45 1.74 0.72
C VAL A 69 -17.97 2.79 1.69
N SER A 70 -19.07 3.44 1.33
CA SER A 70 -19.76 4.43 2.15
C SER A 70 -21.10 3.96 2.70
N LYS A 71 -21.63 2.84 2.18
CA LYS A 71 -22.89 2.22 2.62
C LYS A 71 -22.71 0.80 3.12
N GLU A 72 -23.34 0.49 4.23
CA GLU A 72 -23.42 -0.83 4.83
C GLU A 72 -24.89 -1.23 4.99
N TYR A 73 -25.19 -2.49 4.71
CA TYR A 73 -26.54 -3.01 4.72
C TYR A 73 -26.62 -4.06 5.83
N VAL A 74 -27.46 -3.79 6.83
CA VAL A 74 -27.79 -4.72 7.91
C VAL A 74 -29.20 -5.21 7.67
N GLY A 75 -29.36 -6.50 7.46
CA GLY A 75 -30.67 -7.09 7.17
C GLY A 75 -31.10 -8.14 8.17
N GLU A 76 -32.41 -8.22 8.38
CA GLU A 76 -33.07 -9.16 9.27
C GLU A 76 -34.04 -10.06 8.50
N ILE A 77 -34.03 -11.35 8.80
CA ILE A 77 -34.93 -12.35 8.21
C ILE A 77 -35.60 -13.15 9.32
N GLN A 78 -36.92 -13.03 9.44
CA GLN A 78 -37.68 -13.85 10.37
C GLN A 78 -37.81 -15.28 9.84
N LEU A 79 -37.28 -16.27 10.56
CA LEU A 79 -37.35 -17.67 10.16
C LEU A 79 -38.69 -18.32 10.59
N PRO A 80 -39.17 -19.34 9.84
CA PRO A 80 -40.26 -20.19 10.29
C PRO A 80 -39.94 -20.88 11.62
N GLU A 81 -40.98 -21.11 12.46
CA GLU A 81 -40.80 -21.78 13.75
C GLU A 81 -40.26 -23.22 13.61
N GLU A 82 -40.73 -23.95 12.60
CA GLU A 82 -40.26 -25.30 12.28
C GLU A 82 -39.18 -25.24 11.19
N LEU A 83 -37.91 -25.22 11.58
CA LEU A 83 -36.79 -25.18 10.63
C LEU A 83 -36.73 -26.44 9.73
N SER A 84 -37.32 -27.56 10.13
CA SER A 84 -37.48 -28.76 9.30
C SER A 84 -38.23 -28.48 7.98
N SER A 85 -39.05 -27.43 7.93
CA SER A 85 -39.77 -26.99 6.73
C SER A 85 -38.90 -26.18 5.75
N VAL A 86 -37.72 -25.74 6.17
CA VAL A 86 -36.78 -24.93 5.38
C VAL A 86 -35.90 -25.84 4.53
N ARG A 87 -36.28 -26.04 3.26
CA ARG A 87 -35.47 -26.76 2.27
C ARG A 87 -34.32 -25.90 1.73
N SER A 88 -34.55 -24.60 1.56
CA SER A 88 -33.53 -23.64 1.12
C SER A 88 -33.95 -22.21 1.45
N LEU A 89 -33.16 -21.52 2.27
CA LEU A 89 -33.15 -20.05 2.37
C LEU A 89 -32.02 -19.50 1.50
N ARG A 90 -32.26 -18.45 0.72
CA ARG A 90 -31.24 -17.79 -0.13
C ARG A 90 -31.28 -16.28 0.02
N LEU A 91 -30.10 -15.67 0.03
CA LEU A 91 -29.92 -14.24 -0.28
C LEU A 91 -29.36 -14.12 -1.69
N ILE A 92 -29.98 -13.29 -2.52
CA ILE A 92 -29.73 -13.23 -3.95
C ILE A 92 -29.57 -11.78 -4.39
N CYS A 93 -28.56 -11.54 -5.21
CA CYS A 93 -28.31 -10.25 -5.85
C CYS A 93 -28.95 -10.26 -7.25
N VAL A 94 -29.87 -9.33 -7.50
CA VAL A 94 -30.61 -9.17 -8.77
C VAL A 94 -30.34 -7.80 -9.38
N LEU A 95 -30.46 -7.68 -10.70
CA LEU A 95 -30.31 -6.41 -11.43
C LEU A 95 -31.70 -5.75 -11.62
N GLY A 96 -31.92 -4.52 -11.14
CA GLY A 96 -33.18 -3.76 -11.24
C GLY A 96 -33.75 -3.27 -9.89
N GLU A 97 -34.47 -2.15 -9.90
CA GLU A 97 -34.94 -1.42 -8.69
C GLU A 97 -36.14 -2.06 -7.96
N ASP A 98 -36.81 -3.06 -8.54
CA ASP A 98 -38.17 -3.42 -8.16
C ASP A 98 -38.39 -4.92 -7.87
N GLY A 99 -37.32 -5.70 -7.65
CA GLY A 99 -37.35 -7.04 -7.03
C GLY A 99 -38.22 -8.10 -7.74
N THR A 100 -38.87 -7.76 -8.84
CA THR A 100 -39.86 -8.58 -9.54
C THR A 100 -39.24 -9.06 -10.85
N LYS A 101 -38.56 -10.21 -10.76
CA LYS A 101 -37.95 -10.96 -11.88
C LYS A 101 -36.82 -10.24 -12.64
N GLY A 102 -35.91 -9.58 -11.92
CA GLY A 102 -34.57 -9.27 -12.45
C GLY A 102 -33.74 -10.54 -12.69
N GLN A 103 -32.79 -10.50 -13.64
CA GLN A 103 -31.87 -11.61 -13.90
C GLN A 103 -31.01 -11.87 -12.65
N VAL A 104 -31.10 -13.07 -12.06
CA VAL A 104 -30.28 -13.47 -10.91
C VAL A 104 -28.81 -13.40 -11.31
N ARG A 105 -28.04 -12.54 -10.62
CA ARG A 105 -26.61 -12.36 -10.87
C ARG A 105 -25.76 -13.22 -9.97
N SER A 106 -26.09 -13.29 -8.68
CA SER A 106 -25.38 -14.16 -7.73
C SER A 106 -26.25 -14.55 -6.55
N VAL A 107 -26.13 -15.79 -6.09
CA VAL A 107 -26.58 -16.20 -4.76
C VAL A 107 -25.42 -15.94 -3.79
N VAL A 108 -25.63 -15.08 -2.80
CA VAL A 108 -24.59 -14.62 -1.87
C VAL A 108 -24.64 -15.36 -0.53
N TYR A 109 -25.78 -15.97 -0.20
CA TYR A 109 -25.91 -16.89 0.93
C TYR A 109 -26.95 -17.97 0.62
N LYS A 110 -26.73 -19.19 1.13
CA LYS A 110 -27.70 -20.29 1.06
C LYS A 110 -27.60 -21.19 2.29
N ALA A 111 -28.73 -21.52 2.90
CA ALA A 111 -28.80 -22.44 4.04
C ALA A 111 -30.02 -23.36 3.98
N THR A 112 -29.90 -24.57 4.52
CA THR A 112 -31.02 -25.48 4.82
C THR A 112 -31.44 -25.34 6.28
N GLY A 113 -32.61 -25.85 6.65
CA GLY A 113 -33.05 -25.88 8.05
C GLY A 113 -32.06 -26.52 9.02
N ARG A 114 -31.33 -27.54 8.56
CA ARG A 114 -30.27 -28.18 9.36
C ARG A 114 -29.06 -27.28 9.56
N ASP A 115 -28.73 -26.45 8.58
CA ASP A 115 -27.62 -25.49 8.68
C ASP A 115 -27.98 -24.34 9.61
N LEU A 116 -29.24 -23.90 9.55
CA LEU A 116 -29.77 -22.88 10.45
C LEU A 116 -29.81 -23.37 11.91
N GLU A 117 -30.20 -24.62 12.15
CA GLU A 117 -30.18 -25.19 13.51
C GLU A 117 -28.75 -25.21 14.10
N LYS A 118 -27.73 -25.48 13.27
CA LYS A 118 -26.32 -25.43 13.71
C LYS A 118 -25.82 -24.02 13.98
N LEU A 119 -26.39 -23.02 13.32
CA LEU A 119 -26.02 -21.61 13.48
C LEU A 119 -26.69 -20.98 14.71
N LYS A 120 -27.73 -21.63 15.26
CA LYS A 120 -28.48 -21.14 16.41
C LYS A 120 -27.60 -21.16 17.66
N LYS A 121 -27.29 -19.96 18.14
CA LYS A 121 -26.64 -19.72 19.43
C LYS A 121 -27.39 -18.61 20.15
N GLU A 122 -27.60 -18.78 21.45
CA GLU A 122 -28.25 -17.77 22.32
C GLU A 122 -27.24 -16.76 22.89
N TYR A 123 -25.94 -16.97 22.61
CA TYR A 123 -24.85 -16.11 23.03
C TYR A 123 -23.62 -16.31 22.12
N GLU A 124 -22.72 -15.34 22.09
CA GLU A 124 -21.41 -15.39 21.43
C GLU A 124 -20.31 -15.12 22.46
N TYR A 125 -19.11 -15.66 22.24
CA TYR A 125 -17.99 -15.43 23.13
C TYR A 125 -16.66 -15.49 22.39
N ASN A 126 -15.63 -14.88 22.98
CA ASN A 126 -14.25 -15.05 22.58
C ASN A 126 -13.34 -14.96 23.81
N LEU A 127 -12.42 -15.93 23.94
CA LEU A 127 -11.37 -15.91 24.96
C LEU A 127 -10.10 -15.38 24.30
N GLU A 128 -9.65 -14.21 24.73
CA GLU A 128 -8.61 -13.44 24.03
C GLU A 128 -7.22 -13.79 24.55
N ARG A 129 -7.07 -13.81 25.88
CA ARG A 129 -5.77 -13.99 26.53
C ARG A 129 -5.88 -14.61 27.90
N SER A 130 -4.78 -15.16 28.36
CA SER A 130 -4.58 -15.54 29.76
C SER A 130 -3.38 -14.81 30.35
N ALA A 131 -3.45 -14.52 31.64
CA ALA A 131 -2.35 -13.98 32.42
C ALA A 131 -2.13 -14.86 33.66
N VAL A 132 -0.87 -15.12 33.98
CA VAL A 132 -0.48 -15.98 35.10
C VAL A 132 0.38 -15.14 36.05
N THR A 133 -0.01 -15.15 37.32
CA THR A 133 0.73 -14.51 38.41
C THR A 133 1.31 -15.58 39.34
N ASP A 134 1.92 -15.17 40.44
CA ASP A 134 2.50 -16.11 41.40
C ASP A 134 1.45 -17.00 42.06
N ASP A 135 0.24 -16.48 42.34
CA ASP A 135 -0.85 -17.15 43.06
C ASP A 135 -2.13 -17.37 42.23
N LYS A 136 -2.34 -16.64 41.13
CA LYS A 136 -3.59 -16.70 40.33
C LYS A 136 -3.40 -16.80 38.83
N ILE A 137 -4.42 -17.33 38.16
CA ILE A 137 -4.58 -17.36 36.71
C ILE A 137 -5.82 -16.56 36.34
N GLN A 138 -5.69 -15.74 35.30
CA GLN A 138 -6.76 -14.91 34.75
C GLN A 138 -6.99 -15.27 33.29
N ILE A 139 -8.25 -15.41 32.89
CA ILE A 139 -8.68 -15.54 31.49
C ILE A 139 -9.50 -14.28 31.17
N LEU A 140 -9.09 -13.57 30.12
CA LEU A 140 -9.72 -12.36 29.65
C LEU A 140 -10.34 -12.60 28.28
N GLY A 141 -11.52 -12.03 28.07
CA GLY A 141 -12.23 -12.10 26.81
C GLY A 141 -13.52 -11.31 26.84
N TRP A 142 -14.48 -11.76 26.05
CA TRP A 142 -15.84 -11.25 26.08
C TRP A 142 -16.84 -12.37 25.85
N ALA A 143 -18.04 -12.18 26.39
CA ALA A 143 -19.19 -13.03 26.16
C ALA A 143 -20.43 -12.13 26.15
N ILE A 144 -21.30 -12.33 25.16
CA ILE A 144 -22.44 -11.46 24.92
C ILE A 144 -23.63 -12.31 24.49
N GLY A 145 -24.76 -12.11 25.16
CA GLY A 145 -25.98 -12.88 24.94
C GLY A 145 -27.20 -12.08 25.40
N ASN A 146 -28.38 -12.65 25.19
CA ASN A 146 -29.67 -12.05 25.55
C ASN A 146 -30.25 -12.59 26.88
N VAL A 147 -29.55 -13.52 27.52
CA VAL A 147 -29.94 -14.16 28.77
C VAL A 147 -28.74 -14.17 29.72
N PRO A 148 -28.96 -14.17 31.04
CA PRO A 148 -27.87 -14.32 32.00
C PRO A 148 -27.10 -15.61 31.79
N GLU A 149 -25.78 -15.52 31.76
CA GLU A 149 -24.89 -16.67 31.65
C GLU A 149 -24.10 -16.94 32.94
N GLU A 150 -23.90 -18.22 33.23
CA GLU A 150 -23.04 -18.69 34.32
C GLU A 150 -21.81 -19.38 33.74
N PHE A 151 -20.64 -19.11 34.31
CA PHE A 151 -19.38 -19.71 33.89
C PHE A 151 -18.94 -20.75 34.90
N HIS A 152 -18.49 -21.90 34.41
CA HIS A 152 -17.91 -22.95 35.23
C HIS A 152 -16.62 -23.45 34.60
N LEU A 153 -15.58 -23.62 35.41
CA LEU A 153 -14.28 -24.12 34.97
C LEU A 153 -14.03 -25.48 35.63
N TYR A 154 -13.59 -26.46 34.85
CA TYR A 154 -13.29 -27.81 35.33
C TYR A 154 -11.85 -28.19 34.98
N ASP A 155 -11.19 -28.96 35.84
CA ASP A 155 -10.04 -29.79 35.47
C ASP A 155 -10.51 -31.25 35.37
N GLY A 156 -10.61 -31.76 34.13
CA GLY A 156 -11.29 -33.03 33.87
C GLY A 156 -12.77 -32.96 34.28
N ASN A 157 -13.12 -33.65 35.38
CA ASN A 157 -14.49 -33.68 35.93
C ASN A 157 -14.62 -32.91 37.25
N THR A 158 -13.54 -32.31 37.76
CA THR A 158 -13.54 -31.59 39.04
C THR A 158 -13.71 -30.10 38.79
N GLU A 159 -14.72 -29.50 39.41
CA GLU A 159 -14.98 -28.07 39.28
C GLU A 159 -13.97 -27.25 40.07
N ILE A 160 -13.45 -26.19 39.44
CA ILE A 160 -12.51 -25.23 40.00
C ILE A 160 -13.30 -24.00 40.42
N PRO A 161 -13.15 -23.52 41.67
CA PRO A 161 -13.74 -22.26 42.08
C PRO A 161 -13.20 -21.09 41.24
N ILE A 162 -14.11 -20.31 40.65
CA ILE A 162 -13.76 -19.15 39.84
C ILE A 162 -14.44 -17.89 40.37
N THR A 163 -13.82 -16.74 40.12
CA THR A 163 -14.44 -15.42 40.25
C THR A 163 -14.62 -14.84 38.85
N VAL A 164 -15.86 -14.44 38.52
CA VAL A 164 -16.18 -13.81 37.23
C VAL A 164 -16.44 -12.32 37.45
N LYS A 165 -15.77 -11.48 36.67
CA LYS A 165 -16.04 -10.04 36.59
C LYS A 165 -16.47 -9.67 35.18
N ARG A 166 -17.46 -8.78 35.12
CA ARG A 166 -18.03 -8.26 33.88
C ARG A 166 -17.65 -6.79 33.75
N MET A 167 -17.40 -6.33 32.53
CA MET A 167 -17.08 -4.93 32.26
C MET A 167 -17.53 -4.49 30.87
N PHE A 168 -17.88 -3.21 30.74
CA PHE A 168 -18.28 -2.64 29.47
C PHE A 168 -17.12 -2.62 28.45
N ARG A 169 -17.32 -3.25 27.29
CA ARG A 169 -16.39 -3.23 26.14
C ARG A 169 -17.06 -2.56 24.93
N LYS A 170 -16.68 -1.30 24.68
CA LYS A 170 -17.24 -0.49 23.57
C LYS A 170 -16.94 -1.10 22.19
N ASP A 171 -15.77 -1.68 22.04
CA ASP A 171 -15.30 -2.35 20.81
C ASP A 171 -16.11 -3.61 20.49
N VAL A 172 -16.51 -4.38 21.50
CA VAL A 172 -17.40 -5.53 21.31
C VAL A 172 -18.81 -5.04 21.01
N TYR A 173 -19.34 -4.09 21.80
CA TYR A 173 -20.68 -3.52 21.59
C TYR A 173 -20.89 -2.98 20.16
N GLY A 174 -19.89 -2.30 19.60
CA GLY A 174 -19.96 -1.73 18.25
C GLY A 174 -20.09 -2.75 17.09
N VAL A 175 -19.97 -4.05 17.37
CA VAL A 175 -20.10 -5.15 16.39
C VAL A 175 -21.46 -5.87 16.50
N TYR A 176 -22.26 -5.56 17.54
CA TYR A 176 -23.58 -6.13 17.77
C TYR A 176 -24.64 -5.02 17.73
N PRO A 177 -24.98 -4.52 16.52
CA PRO A 177 -25.82 -3.33 16.35
C PRO A 177 -27.25 -3.51 16.90
N GLU A 178 -27.69 -4.75 17.11
CA GLU A 178 -29.03 -5.05 17.62
C GLU A 178 -29.20 -4.87 19.13
N LEU A 179 -28.13 -4.55 19.86
CA LEU A 179 -28.16 -4.39 21.31
C LEU A 179 -28.40 -2.91 21.66
N THR A 180 -29.58 -2.60 22.17
CA THR A 180 -30.03 -1.22 22.44
C THR A 180 -29.58 -0.66 23.80
N GLU A 181 -29.03 -1.49 24.68
CA GLU A 181 -28.53 -1.10 26.01
C GLU A 181 -27.03 -1.38 26.15
N LYS A 182 -26.31 -0.53 26.90
CA LYS A 182 -24.91 -0.78 27.27
C LYS A 182 -24.84 -2.03 28.14
N CYS A 183 -24.39 -3.14 27.59
CA CYS A 183 -24.17 -4.38 28.32
C CYS A 183 -22.68 -4.59 28.65
N ASP A 184 -22.40 -5.10 29.84
CA ASP A 184 -21.05 -5.50 30.27
C ASP A 184 -20.62 -6.80 29.57
N SER A 185 -20.20 -6.68 28.31
CA SER A 185 -19.81 -7.79 27.44
C SER A 185 -18.39 -8.31 27.70
N GLY A 186 -17.52 -7.52 28.32
CA GLY A 186 -16.18 -7.93 28.73
C GLY A 186 -16.23 -8.94 29.87
N LEU A 187 -15.31 -9.90 29.84
CA LEU A 187 -15.26 -11.05 30.72
C LEU A 187 -13.84 -11.21 31.29
N GLU A 188 -13.75 -11.25 32.62
CA GLU A 188 -12.55 -11.64 33.35
C GLU A 188 -12.89 -12.80 34.28
N ILE A 189 -12.24 -13.95 34.07
CA ILE A 189 -12.37 -15.14 34.91
C ILE A 189 -11.06 -15.33 35.67
N VAL A 190 -11.12 -15.38 36.99
CA VAL A 190 -9.96 -15.52 37.87
C VAL A 190 -10.09 -16.78 38.72
N PHE A 191 -9.03 -17.59 38.79
CA PHE A 191 -8.95 -18.78 39.63
C PHE A 191 -7.54 -18.98 40.18
N ASP A 192 -7.41 -19.73 41.27
CA ASP A 192 -6.12 -19.95 41.92
C ASP A 192 -5.21 -20.81 41.05
N LYS A 193 -3.90 -20.59 41.14
CA LYS A 193 -2.91 -21.37 40.41
C LYS A 193 -2.81 -22.79 40.99
N GLY A 194 -2.80 -23.80 40.13
CA GLY A 194 -2.68 -25.20 40.52
C GLY A 194 -2.15 -26.08 39.39
N ASP A 195 -1.86 -27.35 39.71
CA ASP A 195 -1.34 -28.35 38.76
C ASP A 195 -2.46 -28.95 37.90
N TYR A 196 -3.10 -28.10 37.08
CA TYR A 196 -4.21 -28.50 36.22
C TYR A 196 -3.74 -29.26 34.98
N LYS A 197 -4.51 -30.26 34.55
CA LYS A 197 -4.13 -31.13 33.42
C LYS A 197 -4.97 -30.93 32.17
N LYS A 198 -6.25 -30.61 32.35
CA LYS A 198 -7.21 -30.43 31.26
C LYS A 198 -8.34 -29.48 31.69
N LEU A 199 -8.12 -28.20 31.45
CA LEU A 199 -9.10 -27.16 31.68
C LEU A 199 -10.24 -27.24 30.66
N ARG A 200 -11.48 -27.19 31.16
CA ARG A 200 -12.71 -27.08 30.37
C ARG A 200 -13.55 -25.96 30.96
N LEU A 201 -13.75 -24.89 30.19
CA LEU A 201 -14.67 -23.82 30.56
C LEU A 201 -16.03 -24.11 29.92
N THR A 202 -17.11 -23.96 30.67
CA THR A 202 -18.48 -24.03 30.14
C THR A 202 -19.24 -22.77 30.45
N ILE A 203 -20.12 -22.40 29.53
CA ILE A 203 -21.11 -21.35 29.72
C ILE A 203 -22.47 -22.02 29.83
N THR A 204 -23.20 -21.74 30.90
CA THR A 204 -24.59 -22.16 31.06
C THR A 204 -25.49 -20.97 30.79
N ALA A 205 -26.34 -21.08 29.78
CA ALA A 205 -27.32 -20.05 29.43
C ALA A 205 -28.67 -20.73 29.17
N ASN A 206 -29.74 -20.25 29.82
CA ASN A 206 -31.11 -20.78 29.66
C ASN A 206 -31.23 -22.31 29.82
N GLY A 207 -30.48 -22.89 30.75
CA GLY A 207 -30.45 -24.34 31.01
C GLY A 207 -29.72 -25.18 29.96
N GLN A 208 -29.11 -24.55 28.94
CA GLN A 208 -28.21 -25.19 28.00
C GLN A 208 -26.75 -24.94 28.41
N VAL A 209 -25.94 -25.99 28.35
CA VAL A 209 -24.51 -25.94 28.66
C VAL A 209 -23.73 -25.97 27.36
N TYR A 210 -22.78 -25.05 27.24
CA TYR A 210 -21.97 -24.91 26.06
C TYR A 210 -20.49 -24.96 26.42
N ASP A 211 -19.75 -25.84 25.73
CA ASP A 211 -18.32 -25.99 25.91
C ASP A 211 -17.55 -24.85 25.24
N CYS A 212 -16.76 -24.13 26.03
CA CYS A 212 -15.81 -23.16 25.52
C CYS A 212 -14.51 -23.84 25.13
N LYS A 213 -13.97 -23.47 23.97
CA LYS A 213 -12.66 -23.97 23.55
C LYS A 213 -11.57 -23.33 24.41
N VAL A 214 -10.90 -24.13 25.22
CA VAL A 214 -9.81 -23.70 26.11
C VAL A 214 -8.56 -24.53 25.82
N ASP A 215 -7.44 -23.87 25.52
CA ASP A 215 -6.13 -24.52 25.47
C ASP A 215 -5.52 -24.51 26.88
N THR A 216 -5.45 -25.68 27.50
CA THR A 216 -4.95 -25.81 28.86
C THR A 216 -3.50 -25.37 28.99
N ALA A 217 -2.62 -25.77 28.06
CA ALA A 217 -1.21 -25.42 28.17
C ALA A 217 -1.03 -23.90 28.08
N HIS A 218 -1.75 -23.28 27.15
CA HIS A 218 -1.67 -21.84 26.92
C HIS A 218 -2.24 -21.01 28.08
N VAL A 219 -3.34 -21.46 28.67
CA VAL A 219 -3.91 -20.80 29.87
C VAL A 219 -2.96 -20.86 31.06
N LEU A 220 -2.25 -21.97 31.23
CA LEU A 220 -1.33 -22.17 32.36
C LEU A 220 0.01 -21.46 32.19
N THR A 221 0.43 -21.14 30.96
CA THR A 221 1.68 -20.41 30.68
C THR A 221 1.48 -18.93 30.38
N GLY A 222 0.25 -18.49 30.15
CA GLY A 222 -0.07 -17.11 29.78
C GLY A 222 0.15 -16.83 28.29
N GLY A 223 -0.57 -15.83 27.77
CA GLY A 223 -0.49 -15.39 26.37
C GLY A 223 -1.83 -15.40 25.63
N ASN A 224 -1.80 -15.16 24.31
CA ASN A 224 -2.99 -15.08 23.46
C ASN A 224 -3.67 -16.44 23.27
N LEU A 225 -4.96 -16.54 23.58
CA LEU A 225 -5.74 -17.79 23.52
C LEU A 225 -6.45 -18.02 22.18
N LEU A 226 -6.26 -17.13 21.20
CA LEU A 226 -6.91 -17.21 19.89
C LEU A 226 -6.52 -18.52 19.17
N PRO A 227 -7.50 -19.31 18.68
CA PRO A 227 -7.17 -20.41 17.79
C PRO A 227 -6.61 -19.83 16.47
N LYS A 228 -5.40 -20.25 16.06
CA LYS A 228 -4.94 -20.04 14.68
C LYS A 228 -5.99 -20.66 13.74
N LYS A 229 -6.69 -19.84 12.94
CA LYS A 229 -7.65 -20.33 11.92
C LYS A 229 -6.96 -21.43 11.09
N SER A 230 -7.63 -22.56 10.87
CA SER A 230 -7.04 -23.64 10.09
C SER A 230 -6.77 -23.18 8.65
N LEU A 231 -5.76 -23.78 8.01
CA LEU A 231 -5.42 -23.49 6.62
C LEU A 231 -6.64 -23.62 5.69
N TRP A 232 -7.51 -24.60 5.96
CA TRP A 232 -8.75 -24.86 5.23
C TRP A 232 -9.82 -23.78 5.42
N GLU A 233 -9.98 -23.22 6.62
CA GLU A 233 -10.91 -22.10 6.86
C GLU A 233 -10.41 -20.80 6.23
N ARG A 234 -9.09 -20.58 6.18
CA ARG A 234 -8.48 -19.46 5.43
C ARG A 234 -8.64 -19.63 3.92
N ILE A 235 -8.50 -20.85 3.42
CA ILE A 235 -8.72 -21.18 2.00
C ILE A 235 -10.19 -21.03 1.61
N GLU A 236 -11.13 -21.45 2.47
CA GLU A 236 -12.57 -21.31 2.19
C GLU A 236 -13.03 -19.84 2.25
N LEU A 237 -12.50 -19.04 3.20
CA LEU A 237 -12.74 -17.59 3.23
C LEU A 237 -12.15 -16.90 2.00
N TYR A 238 -10.90 -17.23 1.63
CA TYR A 238 -10.27 -16.73 0.39
C TYR A 238 -11.03 -17.16 -0.87
N ARG A 239 -11.64 -18.36 -0.85
CA ARG A 239 -12.50 -18.87 -1.93
C ARG A 239 -13.82 -18.18 -2.06
N GLN A 240 -14.39 -17.79 -0.92
CA GLN A 240 -15.63 -17.02 -0.88
C GLN A 240 -15.39 -15.58 -1.36
N ASP A 241 -14.24 -15.00 -1.05
CA ASP A 241 -13.89 -13.62 -1.44
C ASP A 241 -13.40 -13.52 -2.90
N ASN A 242 -12.58 -14.46 -3.39
CA ASN A 242 -11.86 -14.31 -4.67
C ASN A 242 -12.24 -15.35 -5.76
N GLY A 243 -13.09 -16.33 -5.42
CA GLY A 243 -13.57 -17.37 -6.34
C GLY A 243 -12.59 -18.53 -6.57
N LEU A 244 -13.09 -19.63 -7.16
CA LEU A 244 -12.36 -20.91 -7.25
C LEU A 244 -11.01 -20.79 -8.00
N GLY A 245 -10.94 -19.97 -9.05
CA GLY A 245 -9.73 -19.76 -9.84
C GLY A 245 -8.64 -19.00 -9.08
N ALA A 246 -9.00 -17.95 -8.33
CA ALA A 246 -8.07 -17.23 -7.47
C ALA A 246 -7.69 -18.05 -6.23
N THR A 247 -8.58 -18.94 -5.76
CA THR A 247 -8.27 -19.88 -4.67
C THR A 247 -7.30 -20.94 -5.11
N ILE A 248 -7.43 -21.46 -6.33
CA ILE A 248 -6.48 -22.42 -6.90
C ILE A 248 -5.14 -21.72 -7.11
N ARG A 249 -5.10 -20.47 -7.58
CA ARG A 249 -3.87 -19.66 -7.63
C ARG A 249 -3.28 -19.39 -6.25
N HIS A 250 -4.03 -18.85 -5.31
CA HIS A 250 -3.60 -18.61 -3.92
C HIS A 250 -3.21 -19.88 -3.19
N ALA A 251 -3.86 -21.01 -3.49
CA ALA A 251 -3.48 -22.31 -2.97
C ALA A 251 -2.22 -22.82 -3.67
N ILE A 252 -2.05 -22.65 -4.98
CA ILE A 252 -0.80 -22.98 -5.70
C ILE A 252 0.35 -22.11 -5.23
N ASP A 253 0.14 -20.81 -5.01
CA ASP A 253 1.13 -19.88 -4.46
C ASP A 253 1.43 -20.24 -3.01
N LYS A 254 0.41 -20.52 -2.19
CA LYS A 254 0.62 -21.09 -0.86
C LYS A 254 1.24 -22.47 -0.86
N PHE A 255 1.01 -23.34 -1.84
CA PHE A 255 1.57 -24.70 -1.89
C PHE A 255 2.99 -24.67 -2.45
N LYS A 256 3.32 -23.68 -3.29
CA LYS A 256 4.70 -23.33 -3.65
C LYS A 256 5.44 -22.72 -2.46
N ASP A 257 4.74 -21.98 -1.59
CA ASP A 257 5.29 -21.36 -0.36
C ASP A 257 5.07 -22.18 0.93
N ALA A 258 4.33 -23.30 0.91
CA ALA A 258 3.86 -23.98 2.14
C ALA A 258 4.97 -24.79 2.82
N ASP A 259 5.93 -25.24 2.03
CA ASP A 259 7.07 -26.02 2.50
C ASP A 259 8.36 -25.16 2.61
N ALA A 260 8.27 -23.86 2.30
CA ALA A 260 9.36 -22.91 2.54
C ALA A 260 9.22 -22.32 3.96
N PRO A 261 10.25 -22.35 4.82
CA PRO A 261 10.22 -21.60 6.06
C PRO A 261 9.96 -20.12 5.74
N LYS A 262 8.91 -19.53 6.32
CA LYS A 262 8.57 -18.12 6.10
C LYS A 262 9.66 -17.25 6.71
N TYR A 263 10.53 -16.69 5.89
CA TYR A 263 11.46 -15.65 6.29
C TYR A 263 10.68 -14.47 6.86
N THR A 264 10.87 -14.19 8.15
CA THR A 264 10.19 -13.11 8.87
C THR A 264 11.05 -11.85 8.87
N TYR A 265 10.46 -10.70 9.18
CA TYR A 265 11.24 -9.48 9.35
C TYR A 265 12.24 -9.58 10.53
N MET A 266 11.94 -10.39 11.55
CA MET A 266 12.90 -10.68 12.61
C MET A 266 14.09 -11.51 12.12
N ASP A 267 13.89 -12.42 11.17
CA ASP A 267 15.00 -13.14 10.52
C ASP A 267 15.83 -12.17 9.69
N PHE A 268 15.19 -11.25 8.97
CA PHE A 268 15.86 -10.14 8.27
C PHE A 268 16.71 -9.29 9.21
N LEU A 269 16.16 -8.82 10.33
CA LEU A 269 16.91 -8.04 11.32
C LEU A 269 18.07 -8.84 11.95
N THR A 270 17.93 -10.17 12.07
CA THR A 270 19.01 -11.02 12.58
C THR A 270 20.16 -11.12 11.58
N SER A 271 19.85 -11.24 10.28
CA SER A 271 20.85 -11.34 9.21
C SER A 271 21.47 -9.99 8.83
N PHE A 272 20.67 -8.93 8.76
CA PHE A 272 21.05 -7.64 8.17
C PHE A 272 21.05 -6.47 9.17
N GLY A 273 20.55 -6.66 10.38
CA GLY A 273 20.59 -5.65 11.44
C GLY A 273 21.99 -5.45 12.04
N PRO A 274 22.20 -4.38 12.82
CA PRO A 274 23.50 -4.09 13.41
C PRO A 274 23.86 -5.14 14.46
N THR A 275 25.05 -5.74 14.32
CA THR A 275 25.60 -6.63 15.34
C THR A 275 26.21 -5.83 16.50
N GLU A 276 26.34 -6.43 17.69
CA GLU A 276 27.00 -5.73 18.82
C GLU A 276 28.46 -5.36 18.52
N VAL A 277 29.16 -6.14 17.69
CA VAL A 277 30.52 -5.81 17.23
C VAL A 277 30.50 -4.54 16.38
N GLU A 278 29.53 -4.40 15.49
CA GLU A 278 29.36 -3.19 14.68
C GLU A 278 28.98 -2.00 15.56
N LEU A 279 28.03 -2.15 16.49
CA LEU A 279 27.67 -1.08 17.42
C LEU A 279 28.86 -0.62 18.27
N GLN A 280 29.72 -1.54 18.72
CA GLN A 280 30.93 -1.19 19.44
C GLN A 280 31.94 -0.45 18.54
N ARG A 281 32.14 -0.91 17.30
CA ARG A 281 33.00 -0.23 16.32
C ARG A 281 32.54 1.21 16.08
N GLN A 282 31.23 1.44 15.98
CA GLN A 282 30.64 2.77 15.80
C GLN A 282 30.89 3.70 16.99
N ARG A 283 30.80 3.18 18.22
CA ARG A 283 31.11 3.96 19.44
C ARG A 283 32.57 4.41 19.51
N ASP A 284 33.47 3.61 18.95
CA ASP A 284 34.91 3.87 18.94
C ASP A 284 35.35 4.77 17.76
N GLU A 285 34.48 4.97 16.77
CA GLU A 285 34.76 5.77 15.60
C GLU A 285 34.81 7.27 15.90
N LYS A 286 35.74 7.96 15.23
CA LYS A 286 35.89 9.41 15.30
C LYS A 286 35.69 10.00 13.92
N PHE A 287 34.62 10.77 13.77
CA PHE A 287 34.36 11.48 12.52
C PHE A 287 35.26 12.71 12.39
N GLU A 288 35.58 13.09 11.15
CA GLU A 288 36.26 14.35 10.86
C GLU A 288 35.35 15.54 11.18
N TYR A 289 34.08 15.44 10.80
CA TYR A 289 33.03 16.37 11.16
C TYR A 289 32.08 15.73 12.17
N ASN A 290 31.94 16.34 13.34
CA ASN A 290 31.12 15.85 14.44
C ASN A 290 29.93 16.81 14.68
N PRO A 291 28.90 16.82 13.82
CA PRO A 291 27.76 17.71 13.98
C PRO A 291 27.00 17.42 15.28
N LEU A 292 26.46 18.46 15.91
CA LEU A 292 25.48 18.27 16.96
C LEU A 292 24.13 17.92 16.31
N MET A 293 23.57 16.77 16.66
CA MET A 293 22.23 16.33 16.20
C MET A 293 21.17 16.72 17.22
N SER A 294 20.22 17.59 16.88
CA SER A 294 19.11 17.98 17.75
C SER A 294 17.87 17.15 17.45
N ILE A 295 17.53 16.22 18.33
CA ILE A 295 16.27 15.47 18.25
C ILE A 295 15.16 16.34 18.82
N VAL A 296 14.15 16.67 18.01
CA VAL A 296 13.04 17.56 18.40
C VAL A 296 11.74 16.76 18.48
N ILE A 297 11.05 16.87 19.61
CA ILE A 297 9.87 16.03 19.90
C ILE A 297 8.76 16.88 20.52
N PRO A 298 7.61 17.05 19.82
CA PRO A 298 6.41 17.59 20.43
C PRO A 298 5.77 16.54 21.36
N MET A 299 5.35 16.95 22.55
CA MET A 299 4.70 16.07 23.52
C MET A 299 3.27 16.53 23.80
N TYR A 300 2.35 15.57 23.94
CA TYR A 300 0.98 15.82 24.38
C TYR A 300 0.39 14.59 25.06
N MET A 301 0.09 14.69 26.35
CA MET A 301 -0.44 13.60 27.18
C MET A 301 0.38 12.30 27.04
N THR A 302 1.69 12.42 26.90
CA THR A 302 2.61 11.32 26.64
C THR A 302 2.61 10.29 27.78
N PRO A 303 2.38 9.00 27.50
CA PRO A 303 2.49 7.95 28.51
C PRO A 303 3.93 7.79 29.01
N GLU A 304 4.11 7.73 30.34
CA GLU A 304 5.42 7.59 31.00
C GLU A 304 6.26 6.43 30.42
N LYS A 305 5.63 5.27 30.19
CA LYS A 305 6.29 4.09 29.61
C LYS A 305 6.97 4.42 28.28
N TYR A 306 6.25 5.08 27.37
CA TYR A 306 6.76 5.36 26.03
C TYR A 306 7.83 6.44 26.06
N LEU A 307 7.66 7.44 26.94
CA LEU A 307 8.70 8.46 27.16
C LEU A 307 10.02 7.85 27.66
N ILE A 308 9.96 6.86 28.56
CA ILE A 308 11.16 6.14 29.03
C ILE A 308 11.84 5.43 27.86
N GLU A 309 11.10 4.64 27.09
CA GLU A 309 11.66 3.86 25.98
C GLU A 309 12.26 4.76 24.89
N LEU A 310 11.58 5.86 24.56
CA LEU A 310 12.08 6.89 23.65
C LEU A 310 13.40 7.50 24.14
N ILE A 311 13.43 8.07 25.35
CA ILE A 311 14.63 8.73 25.88
C ILE A 311 15.77 7.73 26.02
N ASP A 312 15.51 6.51 26.49
CA ASP A 312 16.53 5.49 26.64
C ASP A 312 17.08 5.02 25.27
N SER A 313 16.25 4.97 24.21
CA SER A 313 16.72 4.69 22.83
C SER A 313 17.65 5.78 22.27
N ILE A 314 17.40 7.05 22.60
CA ILE A 314 18.26 8.18 22.23
C ILE A 314 19.57 8.16 23.05
N ARG A 315 19.49 7.81 24.33
CA ARG A 315 20.68 7.68 25.19
C ARG A 315 21.58 6.51 24.79
N ALA A 316 21.02 5.50 24.14
CA ALA A 316 21.74 4.32 23.66
C ALA A 316 22.45 4.52 22.31
N GLN A 317 22.30 5.69 21.66
CA GLN A 317 22.90 5.97 20.36
C GLN A 317 24.43 5.78 20.37
N THR A 318 24.97 5.11 19.35
CA THR A 318 26.42 4.89 19.19
C THR A 318 27.19 6.17 18.90
N TYR A 319 26.54 7.15 18.26
CA TYR A 319 27.04 8.53 18.15
C TYR A 319 26.58 9.37 19.34
N SER A 320 27.50 10.10 19.99
CA SER A 320 27.25 10.71 21.30
C SER A 320 26.98 12.22 21.29
N ASN A 321 27.27 12.93 20.20
CA ASN A 321 27.09 14.38 20.09
C ASN A 321 25.67 14.74 19.62
N TRP A 322 24.72 14.56 20.52
CA TRP A 322 23.31 14.86 20.31
C TRP A 322 22.73 15.66 21.46
N GLU A 323 21.58 16.27 21.23
CA GLU A 323 20.72 16.84 22.25
C GLU A 323 19.26 16.49 21.98
N LEU A 324 18.45 16.43 23.04
CA LEU A 324 17.04 16.10 22.97
C LEU A 324 16.23 17.32 23.41
N CYS A 325 15.34 17.80 22.54
CA CYS A 325 14.54 19.00 22.71
C CYS A 325 13.06 18.61 22.80
N LEU A 326 12.49 18.71 24.00
CA LEU A 326 11.12 18.32 24.31
C LEU A 326 10.25 19.56 24.55
N ALA A 327 9.15 19.69 23.82
CA ALA A 327 8.15 20.73 24.06
C ALA A 327 6.78 20.11 24.37
N ASP A 328 6.29 20.31 25.58
CA ASP A 328 5.11 19.63 26.10
C ASP A 328 3.89 20.53 26.17
N GLY A 329 2.93 20.26 25.28
CA GLY A 329 1.63 20.92 25.20
C GLY A 329 0.58 20.34 26.16
N SER A 330 0.95 19.44 27.07
CA SER A 330 0.01 18.82 28.02
C SER A 330 -0.60 19.83 28.98
N PRO A 331 -1.86 19.65 29.44
CA PRO A 331 -2.48 20.58 30.39
C PRO A 331 -1.78 20.73 31.74
N LYS A 332 -0.91 19.77 32.11
CA LYS A 332 -0.15 19.76 33.35
C LYS A 332 1.29 19.34 33.06
N ASP A 333 2.23 19.98 33.74
CA ASP A 333 3.66 19.65 33.69
C ASP A 333 3.99 18.43 34.58
N ILE A 334 3.38 17.28 34.30
CA ILE A 334 3.70 16.04 35.01
C ILE A 334 4.99 15.42 34.43
N MET A 335 5.18 15.55 33.11
CA MET A 335 6.33 14.96 32.43
C MET A 335 7.62 15.74 32.70
N GLY A 336 7.59 17.07 32.86
CA GLY A 336 8.79 17.83 33.22
C GLY A 336 9.32 17.47 34.60
N GLU A 337 8.44 17.31 35.61
CA GLU A 337 8.83 16.81 36.93
C GLU A 337 9.45 15.40 36.85
N PHE A 338 8.86 14.52 36.04
CA PHE A 338 9.35 13.17 35.81
C PHE A 338 10.74 13.18 35.14
N ILE A 339 10.91 13.96 34.06
CA ILE A 339 12.16 14.10 33.32
C ILE A 339 13.24 14.68 34.22
N ALA A 340 12.96 15.74 34.97
CA ALA A 340 13.92 16.35 35.89
C ALA A 340 14.40 15.34 36.95
N LYS A 341 13.48 14.52 37.48
CA LYS A 341 13.82 13.49 38.49
C LYS A 341 14.64 12.33 37.93
N ARG A 342 14.28 11.82 36.74
CA ARG A 342 14.89 10.60 36.17
C ARG A 342 16.12 10.90 35.33
N TYR A 343 16.12 12.01 34.60
CA TYR A 343 17.09 12.34 33.56
C TYR A 343 17.82 13.67 33.79
N GLY A 344 17.51 14.42 34.87
CA GLY A 344 18.07 15.76 35.11
C GLY A 344 19.59 15.85 35.29
N SER A 345 20.31 14.71 35.35
CA SER A 345 21.78 14.69 35.31
C SER A 345 22.36 14.76 33.89
N ASP A 346 21.56 14.49 32.85
CA ASP A 346 21.99 14.54 31.45
C ASP A 346 21.63 15.90 30.84
N SER A 347 22.63 16.80 30.79
CA SER A 347 22.43 18.19 30.31
C SER A 347 22.08 18.30 28.83
N ARG A 348 22.13 17.20 28.08
CA ARG A 348 21.71 17.14 26.67
C ARG A 348 20.19 17.12 26.52
N ILE A 349 19.45 16.81 27.59
CA ILE A 349 17.99 16.74 27.58
C ILE A 349 17.42 18.10 28.01
N LYS A 350 16.82 18.79 27.06
CA LYS A 350 16.16 20.09 27.21
C LYS A 350 14.65 19.89 27.20
N TYR A 351 13.96 20.52 28.13
CA TYR A 351 12.50 20.42 28.28
C TYR A 351 11.88 21.80 28.44
N THR A 352 10.73 22.01 27.82
CA THR A 352 9.86 23.16 28.07
C THR A 352 8.40 22.72 28.15
N HIS A 353 7.68 23.25 29.13
CA HIS A 353 6.23 23.10 29.24
C HIS A 353 5.55 24.31 28.61
N LEU A 354 4.61 24.07 27.70
CA LEU A 354 3.87 25.13 27.00
C LEU A 354 2.64 25.53 27.83
N GLU A 355 2.32 26.83 27.83
CA GLU A 355 1.15 27.36 28.56
C GLU A 355 -0.19 26.71 28.12
N LYS A 356 -0.24 26.22 26.88
CA LYS A 356 -1.39 25.51 26.29
C LYS A 356 -0.92 24.64 25.13
N ASN A 357 -1.75 23.67 24.72
CA ASN A 357 -1.55 22.94 23.48
C ASN A 357 -1.72 23.88 22.27
N LEU A 358 -0.70 23.98 21.42
CA LEU A 358 -0.71 24.83 20.22
C LEU A 358 -1.04 24.06 18.93
N GLY A 359 -1.24 22.75 19.01
CA GLY A 359 -1.34 21.87 17.83
C GLY A 359 0.01 21.26 17.46
N ILE A 360 0.01 20.29 16.54
CA ILE A 360 1.22 19.53 16.21
C ILE A 360 2.33 20.42 15.65
N SER A 361 2.02 21.25 14.65
CA SER A 361 3.00 22.14 14.00
C SER A 361 3.67 23.11 14.98
N ASP A 362 2.87 23.81 15.79
CA ASP A 362 3.39 24.85 16.70
C ASP A 362 4.06 24.24 17.94
N ASN A 363 3.63 23.07 18.41
CA ASN A 363 4.36 22.33 19.45
C ASN A 363 5.73 21.86 18.92
N THR A 364 5.81 21.37 17.68
CA THR A 364 7.08 20.97 17.06
C THR A 364 7.99 22.18 16.85
N ASN A 365 7.46 23.32 16.39
CA ASN A 365 8.21 24.57 16.28
C ASN A 365 8.77 25.03 17.64
N ALA A 366 8.02 24.85 18.73
CA ALA A 366 8.51 25.14 20.08
C ALA A 366 9.66 24.20 20.50
N ALA A 367 9.62 22.92 20.12
CA ALA A 367 10.73 21.99 20.34
C ALA A 367 11.96 22.39 19.51
N ILE A 368 11.78 22.78 18.25
CA ILE A 368 12.86 23.27 17.38
C ILE A 368 13.50 24.55 17.96
N ALA A 369 12.74 25.42 18.62
CA ALA A 369 13.28 26.63 19.24
C ALA A 369 14.30 26.34 20.38
N LEU A 370 14.28 25.14 20.97
CA LEU A 370 15.29 24.70 21.95
C LEU A 370 16.57 24.16 21.28
N ALA A 371 16.49 23.80 20.00
CA ALA A 371 17.55 23.12 19.27
C ALA A 371 18.69 24.08 18.91
N THR A 372 19.92 23.66 19.20
CA THR A 372 21.19 24.34 18.91
C THR A 372 22.11 23.54 17.98
N GLY A 373 21.71 22.34 17.56
CA GLY A 373 22.50 21.46 16.70
C GLY A 373 22.58 21.88 15.24
N ASP A 374 23.58 21.35 14.54
CA ASP A 374 23.83 21.58 13.12
C ASP A 374 22.77 20.91 12.23
N TYR A 375 22.18 19.81 12.71
CA TYR A 375 21.08 19.11 12.07
C TYR A 375 19.96 18.89 13.08
N ILE A 376 18.73 18.93 12.58
CA ILE A 376 17.49 18.70 13.33
C ILE A 376 16.90 17.37 12.88
N VAL A 377 16.51 16.53 13.84
CA VAL A 377 15.98 15.18 13.66
C VAL A 377 14.56 15.16 14.23
N LEU A 378 13.56 14.88 13.39
CA LEU A 378 12.16 14.83 13.81
C LEU A 378 11.82 13.46 14.39
N SER A 379 11.20 13.40 15.57
CA SER A 379 10.74 12.14 16.16
C SER A 379 9.48 12.34 17.00
N ASP A 380 8.68 11.28 17.12
CA ASP A 380 7.47 11.33 17.94
C ASP A 380 7.69 10.85 19.38
N HIS A 381 6.84 11.32 20.28
CA HIS A 381 6.98 11.15 21.73
C HIS A 381 6.71 9.72 22.23
N ASP A 382 6.23 8.84 21.35
CA ASP A 382 5.89 7.46 21.63
C ASP A 382 6.72 6.44 20.83
N ASP A 383 7.61 6.89 19.95
CA ASP A 383 8.40 6.04 19.06
C ASP A 383 9.82 5.80 19.58
N THR A 384 10.59 4.95 18.90
CA THR A 384 11.98 4.65 19.28
C THR A 384 12.90 4.68 18.07
N LEU A 385 14.19 4.94 18.29
CA LEU A 385 15.21 4.95 17.25
C LEU A 385 16.12 3.72 17.36
N ALA A 386 16.59 3.24 16.21
CA ALA A 386 17.63 2.20 16.17
C ALA A 386 18.92 2.70 16.85
N PRO A 387 19.69 1.85 17.56
CA PRO A 387 20.86 2.28 18.33
C PRO A 387 21.99 2.89 17.48
N ASN A 388 22.01 2.62 16.18
CA ASN A 388 22.96 3.20 15.22
C ASN A 388 22.41 4.40 14.43
N ALA A 389 21.16 4.85 14.66
CA ALA A 389 20.50 5.85 13.82
C ALA A 389 21.33 7.13 13.63
N MET A 390 21.79 7.74 14.73
CA MET A 390 22.61 8.97 14.67
C MET A 390 23.96 8.73 13.99
N TYR A 391 24.59 7.58 14.22
CA TYR A 391 25.86 7.25 13.59
C TYR A 391 25.72 7.16 12.06
N GLU A 392 24.69 6.47 11.55
CA GLU A 392 24.48 6.30 10.11
C GLU A 392 24.22 7.64 9.41
N LEU A 393 23.42 8.51 10.02
CA LEU A 393 23.17 9.87 9.53
C LEU A 393 24.47 10.68 9.46
N VAL A 394 25.27 10.65 10.53
CA VAL A 394 26.55 11.39 10.58
C VAL A 394 27.58 10.81 9.63
N ALA A 395 27.61 9.49 9.44
CA ALA A 395 28.48 8.83 8.47
C ALA A 395 28.14 9.26 7.03
N ALA A 396 26.85 9.36 6.69
CA ALA A 396 26.42 9.88 5.39
C ALA A 396 26.85 11.35 5.21
N ILE A 397 26.62 12.19 6.22
CA ILE A 397 27.02 13.60 6.22
C ILE A 397 28.54 13.78 6.08
N ASN A 398 29.35 12.90 6.68
CA ASN A 398 30.81 12.94 6.54
C ASN A 398 31.28 12.52 5.14
N LYS A 399 30.58 11.59 4.49
CA LYS A 399 30.86 11.22 3.10
C LYS A 399 30.52 12.35 2.13
N ASP A 400 29.47 13.12 2.43
CA ASP A 400 29.07 14.26 1.62
C ASP A 400 28.49 15.40 2.47
N ARG A 401 29.30 16.46 2.62
CA ARG A 401 28.96 17.65 3.42
C ARG A 401 27.93 18.56 2.75
N SER A 402 27.53 18.30 1.50
CA SER A 402 26.49 19.04 0.78
C SER A 402 25.07 18.57 1.10
N ILE A 403 24.93 17.49 1.87
CA ILE A 403 23.62 16.95 2.27
C ILE A 403 22.92 17.92 3.23
N ASP A 404 21.82 18.49 2.75
CA ASP A 404 20.94 19.37 3.52
C ASP A 404 19.80 18.61 4.18
N VAL A 405 19.32 17.56 3.53
CA VAL A 405 18.16 16.77 3.96
C VAL A 405 18.50 15.29 3.92
N LEU A 406 18.16 14.56 4.98
CA LEU A 406 18.25 13.10 5.03
C LEU A 406 16.90 12.49 5.39
N TYR A 407 16.66 11.29 4.90
CA TYR A 407 15.62 10.44 5.42
C TYR A 407 16.06 8.98 5.48
N THR A 408 15.33 8.17 6.25
CA THR A 408 15.64 6.76 6.47
C THR A 408 14.45 5.87 6.15
N ASP A 409 14.69 4.57 6.08
CA ASP A 409 13.62 3.58 6.15
C ASP A 409 13.06 3.52 7.57
N GLU A 410 11.88 2.91 7.71
CA GLU A 410 11.18 2.75 8.97
C GLU A 410 10.52 1.38 9.06
N ASP A 411 10.20 0.96 10.28
CA ASP A 411 9.35 -0.19 10.54
C ASP A 411 8.37 0.12 11.66
N LYS A 412 7.53 -0.86 12.01
CA LYS A 412 6.63 -0.75 13.14
C LYS A 412 7.09 -1.60 14.30
N ILE A 413 6.86 -1.12 15.51
CA ILE A 413 7.13 -1.82 16.75
C ILE A 413 5.84 -2.02 17.57
N SER A 414 5.73 -3.17 18.22
CA SER A 414 4.59 -3.51 19.09
C SER A 414 4.49 -2.57 20.30
N MET A 415 3.29 -2.48 20.92
CA MET A 415 3.07 -1.68 22.14
C MET A 415 3.96 -2.09 23.34
N ASP A 416 4.49 -3.31 23.32
CA ASP A 416 5.40 -3.84 24.34
C ASP A 416 6.87 -3.84 23.92
N SER A 417 7.19 -3.31 22.73
CA SER A 417 8.54 -3.15 22.20
C SER A 417 9.31 -4.45 21.99
N LYS A 418 8.60 -5.55 21.72
CA LYS A 418 9.20 -6.88 21.56
C LYS A 418 9.21 -7.41 20.13
N GLU A 419 8.36 -6.87 19.27
CA GLU A 419 8.21 -7.34 17.89
C GLU A 419 8.27 -6.16 16.94
N TYR A 420 9.14 -6.30 15.93
CA TYR A 420 9.23 -5.41 14.79
C TYR A 420 8.51 -6.05 13.60
N PHE A 421 7.76 -5.25 12.83
CA PHE A 421 6.95 -5.74 11.71
C PHE A 421 6.65 -4.63 10.69
N GLU A 422 6.10 -5.01 9.53
CA GLU A 422 5.72 -4.09 8.45
C GLU A 422 6.82 -3.06 8.08
N PRO A 423 8.03 -3.52 7.68
CA PRO A 423 9.08 -2.61 7.24
C PRO A 423 8.69 -1.86 5.97
N VAL A 424 9.07 -0.59 5.91
CA VAL A 424 8.89 0.31 4.79
C VAL A 424 10.27 0.71 4.27
N PHE A 425 10.70 0.01 3.23
CA PHE A 425 11.95 0.17 2.51
C PHE A 425 11.73 1.06 1.28
N LYS A 426 12.15 2.31 1.40
CA LYS A 426 11.85 3.43 0.51
C LYS A 426 12.84 3.47 -0.65
N PRO A 427 12.46 4.03 -1.81
CA PRO A 427 13.42 4.40 -2.85
C PRO A 427 14.28 5.59 -2.40
N ASP A 428 15.33 5.89 -3.15
CA ASP A 428 15.99 7.19 -3.11
C ASP A 428 15.04 8.32 -3.55
N TYR A 429 15.51 9.57 -3.44
CA TYR A 429 14.66 10.75 -3.58
C TYR A 429 13.93 10.77 -4.93
N ASN A 430 12.59 10.80 -4.87
CA ASN A 430 11.68 10.70 -6.00
C ASN A 430 10.57 11.74 -5.80
N LEU A 431 10.69 12.88 -6.48
CA LEU A 431 9.77 14.01 -6.27
C LEU A 431 8.37 13.67 -6.77
N ASP A 432 8.25 12.98 -7.90
CA ASP A 432 6.96 12.57 -8.44
C ASP A 432 6.20 11.64 -7.48
N LEU A 433 6.91 10.66 -6.89
CA LEU A 433 6.34 9.81 -5.84
C LEU A 433 5.95 10.63 -4.61
N LEU A 434 6.79 11.59 -4.18
CA LEU A 434 6.50 12.45 -3.05
C LEU A 434 5.25 13.32 -3.29
N CYS A 435 5.06 13.81 -4.52
CA CYS A 435 3.85 14.55 -4.90
C CYS A 435 2.60 13.64 -4.97
N SER A 436 2.77 12.35 -5.21
CA SER A 436 1.67 11.38 -5.19
C SER A 436 1.38 10.78 -3.81
N VAL A 437 2.37 10.62 -2.93
CA VAL A 437 2.21 10.06 -1.58
C VAL A 437 3.39 10.48 -0.71
N ASN A 438 3.15 10.85 0.56
CA ASN A 438 4.23 11.16 1.50
C ASN A 438 4.99 9.90 1.94
N TYR A 439 5.87 9.40 1.07
CA TYR A 439 6.63 8.17 1.31
C TYR A 439 7.86 8.38 2.21
N ILE A 440 8.32 9.64 2.37
CA ILE A 440 9.51 9.97 3.17
C ILE A 440 9.20 9.84 4.66
N CYS A 441 8.11 10.45 5.12
CA CYS A 441 7.61 10.32 6.50
C CYS A 441 8.73 10.39 7.56
N HIS A 442 8.98 9.33 8.32
CA HIS A 442 10.04 9.25 9.33
C HIS A 442 11.19 8.33 8.89
N LEU A 443 12.42 8.50 9.33
CA LEU A 443 12.97 9.60 10.12
C LEU A 443 13.41 10.73 9.18
N PHE A 444 12.81 11.92 9.29
CA PHE A 444 13.21 13.08 8.49
C PHE A 444 14.20 13.97 9.25
N VAL A 445 15.30 14.33 8.57
CA VAL A 445 16.42 15.07 9.15
C VAL A 445 16.81 16.21 8.21
N PHE A 446 17.11 17.37 8.77
CA PHE A 446 17.49 18.53 7.96
C PHE A 446 18.53 19.41 8.63
N SER A 447 19.34 20.09 7.83
CA SER A 447 20.36 21.02 8.31
C SER A 447 19.72 22.26 8.95
N ARG A 448 20.41 22.85 9.92
CA ARG A 448 20.00 24.16 10.45
C ARG A 448 19.97 25.23 9.36
N ALA A 449 20.91 25.17 8.40
CA ALA A 449 20.99 26.13 7.30
C ALA A 449 19.72 26.12 6.43
N ILE A 450 19.17 24.93 6.12
CA ILE A 450 17.91 24.86 5.35
C ILE A 450 16.72 25.31 6.19
N TYR A 451 16.67 25.00 7.49
CA TYR A 451 15.64 25.52 8.39
C TYR A 451 15.65 27.06 8.46
N GLU A 452 16.83 27.69 8.55
CA GLU A 452 16.94 29.15 8.57
C GLU A 452 16.50 29.80 7.26
N LYS A 453 16.65 29.09 6.13
CA LYS A 453 16.22 29.55 4.80
C LYS A 453 14.71 29.39 4.59
N VAL A 454 14.14 28.26 5.02
CA VAL A 454 12.78 27.83 4.66
C VAL A 454 11.76 28.11 5.76
N GLY A 455 12.17 28.06 7.03
CA GLY A 455 11.29 28.15 8.19
C GLY A 455 10.69 26.80 8.62
N GLY A 456 9.99 26.81 9.76
CA GLY A 456 9.46 25.60 10.40
C GLY A 456 8.15 25.07 9.82
N PHE A 457 7.40 24.37 10.67
CA PHE A 457 6.10 23.81 10.35
C PHE A 457 5.04 24.90 10.17
N ASN A 458 4.11 24.67 9.24
CA ASN A 458 2.97 25.55 9.00
C ASN A 458 1.67 24.86 9.42
N LYS A 459 1.00 25.40 10.45
CA LYS A 459 -0.26 24.87 10.99
C LYS A 459 -1.43 24.84 9.99
N GLU A 460 -1.35 25.58 8.88
CA GLU A 460 -2.35 25.49 7.80
C GLU A 460 -2.43 24.11 7.17
N TYR A 461 -1.40 23.28 7.37
CA TYR A 461 -1.33 21.90 6.89
C TYR A 461 -1.37 20.87 8.02
N ASP A 462 -1.78 21.24 9.24
CA ASP A 462 -1.98 20.27 10.32
C ASP A 462 -2.78 19.05 9.80
N GLY A 463 -2.34 17.84 10.13
CA GLY A 463 -2.81 16.57 9.54
C GLY A 463 -1.91 16.03 8.43
N ALA A 464 -1.22 16.90 7.69
CA ALA A 464 -0.22 16.58 6.68
C ALA A 464 0.98 17.54 6.75
N GLN A 465 1.26 18.08 7.94
CA GLN A 465 2.26 19.12 8.16
C GLN A 465 3.67 18.67 7.75
N ASP A 466 3.97 17.38 7.91
CA ASP A 466 5.23 16.79 7.48
C ASP A 466 5.35 16.80 5.95
N HIS A 467 4.26 16.56 5.22
CA HIS A 467 4.28 16.55 3.76
C HIS A 467 4.59 17.94 3.19
N ASP A 468 3.96 18.99 3.72
CA ASP A 468 4.28 20.38 3.37
C ASP A 468 5.75 20.74 3.69
N LEU A 469 6.21 20.40 4.90
CA LEU A 469 7.59 20.67 5.31
C LEU A 469 8.59 19.97 4.38
N ILE A 470 8.42 18.67 4.14
CA ILE A 470 9.30 17.87 3.29
C ILE A 470 9.35 18.46 1.88
N LEU A 471 8.21 18.81 1.28
CA LEU A 471 8.16 19.43 -0.05
C LEU A 471 8.96 20.74 -0.08
N ARG A 472 8.70 21.66 0.85
CA ARG A 472 9.43 22.95 0.93
C ARG A 472 10.93 22.77 1.13
N TYR A 473 11.34 21.76 1.88
CA TYR A 473 12.73 21.47 2.16
C TYR A 473 13.42 20.85 0.94
N CYS A 474 12.78 19.88 0.31
CA CYS A 474 13.30 19.28 -0.93
C CYS A 474 13.42 20.33 -2.06
N GLU A 475 12.49 21.28 -2.17
CA GLU A 475 12.57 22.43 -3.10
C GLU A 475 13.83 23.29 -2.86
N ALA A 476 14.22 23.48 -1.61
CA ALA A 476 15.27 24.41 -1.22
C ALA A 476 16.65 23.75 -1.03
N ALA A 477 16.70 22.42 -0.96
CA ALA A 477 17.89 21.63 -0.65
C ALA A 477 18.87 21.59 -1.82
N THR A 478 20.16 21.61 -1.50
CA THR A 478 21.22 21.27 -2.46
C THR A 478 21.22 19.78 -2.74
N LYS A 479 21.03 18.97 -1.70
CA LYS A 479 21.03 17.51 -1.78
C LYS A 479 20.12 16.89 -0.73
N VAL A 480 19.24 16.02 -1.21
CA VAL A 480 18.41 15.11 -0.42
C VAL A 480 19.07 13.73 -0.46
N HIS A 481 19.24 13.07 0.69
CA HIS A 481 19.91 11.79 0.78
C HIS A 481 19.10 10.76 1.55
N HIS A 482 18.96 9.59 0.98
CA HIS A 482 18.32 8.45 1.63
C HIS A 482 19.37 7.55 2.29
N VAL A 483 19.13 7.19 3.55
CA VAL A 483 19.89 6.16 4.26
C VAL A 483 19.03 4.89 4.30
N PRO A 484 19.31 3.86 3.47
CA PRO A 484 18.45 2.69 3.28
C PRO A 484 18.57 1.68 4.43
N LYS A 485 18.21 2.14 5.63
CA LYS A 485 18.23 1.39 6.89
C LYS A 485 16.99 1.75 7.70
N ALA A 486 16.34 0.75 8.28
CA ALA A 486 15.21 0.97 9.20
C ALA A 486 15.74 1.55 10.51
N LEU A 487 15.77 2.87 10.62
CA LEU A 487 16.36 3.61 11.75
C LEU A 487 15.30 4.24 12.66
N TYR A 488 14.03 4.19 12.24
CA TYR A 488 12.87 4.65 12.97
C TYR A 488 11.91 3.47 13.24
N HIS A 489 11.45 3.35 14.48
CA HIS A 489 10.54 2.29 14.90
C HIS A 489 9.23 2.89 15.38
N TRP A 490 8.23 2.86 14.49
CA TRP A 490 6.92 3.46 14.72
C TRP A 490 6.04 2.57 15.58
N ARG A 491 5.64 3.05 16.76
CA ARG A 491 4.82 2.30 17.68
C ARG A 491 3.39 2.19 17.19
N SER A 492 2.97 0.96 16.95
CA SER A 492 1.58 0.66 16.61
C SER A 492 0.71 0.64 17.87
N HIS A 493 -0.08 1.70 18.08
CA HIS A 493 -1.13 1.67 19.09
C HIS A 493 -2.48 2.21 18.60
N ALA A 494 -3.56 1.75 19.23
CA ALA A 494 -4.94 2.00 18.82
C ALA A 494 -5.34 3.48 18.81
N ALA A 495 -4.54 4.39 19.39
CA ALA A 495 -4.72 5.83 19.32
C ALA A 495 -3.91 6.52 18.20
N SER A 496 -2.81 5.91 17.70
CA SER A 496 -1.92 6.52 16.68
C SER A 496 -2.55 6.53 15.29
N THR A 497 -3.62 5.75 15.11
CA THR A 497 -4.36 5.61 13.85
C THR A 497 -5.80 6.12 13.96
N ALA A 498 -6.18 6.78 15.06
CA ALA A 498 -7.59 6.76 15.50
C ALA A 498 -8.18 8.04 16.11
N MET A 499 -7.67 9.22 15.81
CA MET A 499 -8.47 10.42 16.03
C MET A 499 -9.54 10.52 14.94
N SER A 500 -10.68 9.86 15.15
CA SER A 500 -11.92 9.93 14.33
C SER A 500 -11.77 9.66 12.81
N ALA A 501 -12.89 9.42 12.13
CA ALA A 501 -12.90 9.34 10.67
C ALA A 501 -12.83 10.73 10.01
N GLU A 502 -13.26 11.76 10.74
CA GLU A 502 -13.22 13.18 10.32
C GLU A 502 -11.80 13.72 10.32
N SER A 503 -10.98 13.40 11.34
CA SER A 503 -9.58 13.84 11.36
C SER A 503 -8.70 13.10 10.35
N LYS A 504 -9.13 11.94 9.84
CA LYS A 504 -8.46 11.28 8.70
C LYS A 504 -8.76 11.98 7.38
N LEU A 505 -10.02 12.32 7.11
CA LEU A 505 -10.39 13.02 5.87
C LEU A 505 -9.75 14.41 5.77
N TYR A 506 -9.75 15.15 6.88
CA TYR A 506 -9.07 16.45 6.94
C TYR A 506 -7.56 16.34 6.67
N ALA A 507 -6.89 15.29 7.16
CA ALA A 507 -5.48 15.06 6.89
C ALA A 507 -5.18 14.81 5.40
N PHE A 508 -6.06 14.07 4.69
CA PHE A 508 -5.89 13.85 3.25
C PHE A 508 -6.16 15.11 2.43
N ASP A 509 -7.16 15.92 2.80
CA ASP A 509 -7.35 17.24 2.20
C ASP A 509 -6.13 18.15 2.43
N ALA A 510 -5.59 18.17 3.65
CA ALA A 510 -4.39 18.92 3.99
C ALA A 510 -3.18 18.48 3.14
N GLY A 511 -3.03 17.19 2.86
CA GLY A 511 -1.96 16.69 2.01
C GLY A 511 -2.14 17.08 0.54
N ALA A 512 -3.35 17.00 -0.02
CA ALA A 512 -3.62 17.51 -1.36
C ALA A 512 -3.32 19.02 -1.46
N ARG A 513 -3.67 19.80 -0.43
CA ARG A 513 -3.31 21.23 -0.35
C ARG A 513 -1.81 21.46 -0.21
N ALA A 514 -1.07 20.59 0.47
CA ALA A 514 0.39 20.69 0.59
C ALA A 514 1.07 20.51 -0.77
N VAL A 515 0.65 19.52 -1.55
CA VAL A 515 1.15 19.28 -2.91
C VAL A 515 0.69 20.39 -3.86
N GLN A 516 -0.55 20.88 -3.76
CA GLN A 516 -0.98 22.05 -4.52
C GLN A 516 -0.09 23.27 -4.24
N ALA A 517 0.21 23.53 -2.97
CA ALA A 517 1.08 24.64 -2.58
C ALA A 517 2.51 24.48 -3.10
N HIS A 518 3.01 23.24 -3.23
CA HIS A 518 4.29 22.96 -3.90
C HIS A 518 4.26 23.42 -5.36
N TYR A 519 3.25 23.02 -6.14
CA TYR A 519 3.13 23.46 -7.53
C TYR A 519 2.93 24.98 -7.66
N ASP A 520 2.13 25.58 -6.77
CA ASP A 520 1.90 27.03 -6.75
C ASP A 520 3.21 27.80 -6.50
N ARG A 521 4.08 27.33 -5.59
CA ARG A 521 5.40 27.92 -5.33
C ARG A 521 6.35 27.82 -6.53
N LEU A 522 6.30 26.72 -7.26
CA LEU A 522 7.10 26.49 -8.47
C LEU A 522 6.52 27.17 -9.72
N GLY A 523 5.30 27.71 -9.65
CA GLY A 523 4.60 28.29 -10.78
C GLY A 523 4.17 27.27 -11.83
N ILE A 524 3.99 26.00 -11.42
CA ILE A 524 3.52 24.92 -12.29
C ILE A 524 1.99 24.97 -12.34
N PRO A 525 1.37 25.11 -13.53
CA PRO A 525 -0.08 25.18 -13.65
C PRO A 525 -0.66 23.78 -13.48
N ALA A 526 -1.05 23.42 -12.25
CA ALA A 526 -1.62 22.11 -11.95
C ALA A 526 -2.76 22.21 -10.93
N THR A 527 -3.61 21.19 -10.92
CA THR A 527 -4.59 20.94 -9.86
C THR A 527 -4.28 19.60 -9.21
N VAL A 528 -4.30 19.59 -7.88
CA VAL A 528 -4.11 18.39 -7.08
C VAL A 528 -5.41 18.00 -6.40
N GLU A 529 -5.75 16.73 -6.50
CA GLU A 529 -6.89 16.14 -5.81
C GLU A 529 -6.51 14.84 -5.10
N GLN A 530 -7.32 14.45 -4.13
CA GLN A 530 -7.18 13.15 -3.50
C GLN A 530 -7.53 12.05 -4.52
N ASP A 531 -6.66 11.05 -4.64
CA ASP A 531 -6.88 9.90 -5.50
C ASP A 531 -7.73 8.82 -4.80
N THR A 532 -7.92 7.70 -5.50
CA THR A 532 -8.69 6.52 -5.11
C THR A 532 -8.28 5.96 -3.75
N PHE A 533 -6.99 5.99 -3.43
CA PHE A 533 -6.45 5.54 -2.15
C PHE A 533 -6.20 6.72 -1.22
N TYR A 534 -6.63 6.59 0.04
CA TYR A 534 -6.41 7.59 1.07
C TYR A 534 -4.91 7.88 1.26
N GLY A 535 -4.54 9.16 1.24
CA GLY A 535 -3.15 9.60 1.32
C GLY A 535 -2.38 9.55 0.00
N CYS A 536 -3.04 9.13 -1.09
CA CYS A 536 -2.53 9.28 -2.45
C CYS A 536 -3.18 10.49 -3.14
N TYR A 537 -2.41 11.16 -3.99
CA TYR A 537 -2.81 12.38 -4.68
C TYR A 537 -2.55 12.26 -6.17
N ARG A 538 -3.51 12.78 -6.94
CA ARG A 538 -3.42 12.90 -8.39
C ARG A 538 -3.13 14.35 -8.76
N THR A 539 -2.16 14.53 -9.64
CA THR A 539 -1.86 15.83 -10.26
C THR A 539 -2.42 15.85 -11.67
N THR A 540 -3.18 16.89 -12.01
CA THR A 540 -3.58 17.20 -13.39
C THR A 540 -2.92 18.50 -13.82
N TYR A 541 -2.10 18.46 -14.87
CA TYR A 541 -1.41 19.63 -15.39
C TYR A 541 -2.27 20.38 -16.43
N HIS A 542 -2.16 21.71 -16.42
CA HIS A 542 -2.95 22.64 -17.24
C HIS A 542 -2.07 23.47 -18.15
N TRP A 543 -1.22 22.80 -18.91
CA TRP A 543 -0.36 23.47 -19.90
C TRP A 543 -1.19 24.09 -21.02
N ASN A 544 -0.82 25.31 -21.43
CA ASN A 544 -1.40 25.97 -22.61
C ASN A 544 -0.62 25.59 -23.89
N LYS A 545 -0.45 24.29 -24.13
CA LYS A 545 0.23 23.73 -25.30
C LYS A 545 -0.46 22.43 -25.71
N GLU A 546 -0.56 22.22 -27.02
CA GLU A 546 -1.10 20.99 -27.60
C GLU A 546 -0.19 20.54 -28.76
N PRO A 547 1.02 20.01 -28.46
CA PRO A 547 1.98 19.60 -29.48
C PRO A 547 1.44 18.49 -30.38
N LEU A 548 1.91 18.42 -31.64
CA LEU A 548 1.57 17.27 -32.48
C LEU A 548 2.27 16.02 -31.93
N VAL A 549 1.51 14.96 -31.66
CA VAL A 549 2.05 13.65 -31.24
C VAL A 549 2.10 12.72 -32.43
N SER A 550 3.29 12.24 -32.80
CA SER A 550 3.45 11.16 -33.77
C SER A 550 3.43 9.81 -33.07
N ILE A 551 2.36 9.04 -33.28
CA ILE A 551 2.20 7.69 -32.78
C ILE A 551 2.90 6.74 -33.74
N ILE A 552 4.07 6.24 -33.35
CA ILE A 552 4.92 5.38 -34.16
C ILE A 552 4.58 3.93 -33.83
N ILE A 553 4.07 3.20 -34.82
CA ILE A 553 3.57 1.83 -34.66
C ILE A 553 4.29 0.88 -35.62
N PRO A 554 5.25 0.08 -35.14
CA PRO A 554 5.79 -1.06 -35.89
C PRO A 554 4.69 -2.08 -36.20
N ASN A 555 4.56 -2.52 -37.46
CA ASN A 555 3.55 -3.53 -37.82
C ASN A 555 4.03 -4.53 -38.88
N LYS A 556 4.01 -5.82 -38.51
CA LYS A 556 4.29 -6.95 -39.39
C LYS A 556 3.15 -7.96 -39.28
N ASP A 557 2.34 -8.03 -40.32
CA ASP A 557 1.10 -8.82 -40.31
C ASP A 557 0.23 -8.43 -39.06
N HIS A 558 -0.84 -9.13 -38.70
CA HIS A 558 -1.76 -8.74 -37.58
C HIS A 558 -2.59 -7.47 -37.81
N THR A 559 -3.21 -7.36 -38.99
CA THR A 559 -4.14 -6.28 -39.36
C THR A 559 -5.22 -6.01 -38.31
N ASP A 560 -5.81 -7.07 -37.74
CA ASP A 560 -6.89 -6.92 -36.74
C ASP A 560 -6.42 -6.23 -35.46
N ASP A 561 -5.21 -6.53 -34.99
CA ASP A 561 -4.64 -5.91 -33.79
C ASP A 561 -4.30 -4.44 -34.08
N LEU A 562 -3.67 -4.14 -35.22
CA LEU A 562 -3.40 -2.75 -35.64
C LEU A 562 -4.67 -1.91 -35.77
N ASP A 563 -5.69 -2.45 -36.44
CA ASP A 563 -6.97 -1.77 -36.62
C ASP A 563 -7.66 -1.51 -35.28
N LYS A 564 -7.59 -2.48 -34.37
CA LYS A 564 -8.09 -2.34 -32.99
C LYS A 564 -7.35 -1.23 -32.24
N CYS A 565 -6.02 -1.17 -32.35
CA CYS A 565 -5.20 -0.12 -31.75
C CYS A 565 -5.61 1.27 -32.25
N ILE A 566 -5.60 1.50 -33.57
CA ILE A 566 -5.97 2.79 -34.20
C ILE A 566 -7.40 3.18 -33.81
N LYS A 567 -8.37 2.27 -33.95
CA LYS A 567 -9.77 2.54 -33.60
C LYS A 567 -9.97 2.88 -32.13
N SER A 568 -9.20 2.25 -31.23
CA SER A 568 -9.30 2.55 -29.80
C SER A 568 -8.88 3.99 -29.50
N ILE A 569 -7.82 4.47 -30.16
CA ILE A 569 -7.33 5.84 -30.04
C ILE A 569 -8.33 6.83 -30.65
N ASP A 570 -8.76 6.58 -31.90
CA ASP A 570 -9.74 7.43 -32.60
C ASP A 570 -11.03 7.60 -31.77
N ALA A 571 -11.55 6.49 -31.23
CA ALA A 571 -12.83 6.45 -30.55
C ALA A 571 -12.78 6.99 -29.11
N LYS A 572 -11.70 6.72 -28.36
CA LYS A 572 -11.66 7.01 -26.91
C LYS A 572 -10.80 8.23 -26.55
N SER A 573 -9.68 8.48 -27.24
CA SER A 573 -8.74 9.55 -26.82
C SER A 573 -9.38 10.93 -26.88
N VAL A 574 -9.26 11.73 -25.83
CA VAL A 574 -9.62 13.16 -25.87
C VAL A 574 -8.55 14.02 -26.55
N TYR A 575 -7.32 13.53 -26.63
CA TYR A 575 -6.22 14.21 -27.33
C TYR A 575 -6.30 13.91 -28.82
N LYS A 576 -6.48 14.95 -29.64
CA LYS A 576 -6.75 14.81 -31.09
C LYS A 576 -5.64 15.33 -32.00
N ASN A 577 -4.69 16.11 -31.49
CA ASN A 577 -3.57 16.59 -32.30
C ASN A 577 -2.50 15.50 -32.50
N ILE A 578 -2.84 14.49 -33.30
CA ILE A 578 -2.04 13.29 -33.52
C ILE A 578 -1.82 13.01 -35.00
N GLU A 579 -0.76 12.25 -35.30
CA GLU A 579 -0.60 11.51 -36.55
C GLU A 579 -0.16 10.07 -36.23
N PHE A 580 -0.49 9.12 -37.10
CA PHE A 580 -0.05 7.74 -37.04
C PHE A 580 1.07 7.51 -38.05
N VAL A 581 2.23 7.06 -37.58
CA VAL A 581 3.36 6.63 -38.41
C VAL A 581 3.47 5.12 -38.31
N ILE A 582 2.83 4.41 -39.23
CA ILE A 582 2.84 2.95 -39.27
C ILE A 582 4.09 2.50 -40.00
N VAL A 583 4.98 1.79 -39.30
CA VAL A 583 6.23 1.29 -39.88
C VAL A 583 6.05 -0.18 -40.26
N GLU A 584 5.80 -0.39 -41.55
CA GLU A 584 5.67 -1.72 -42.15
C GLU A 584 7.02 -2.43 -42.17
N ASN A 585 7.14 -3.56 -41.47
CA ASN A 585 8.41 -4.27 -41.28
C ASN A 585 8.38 -5.73 -41.77
N ASN A 586 8.31 -5.89 -43.10
CA ASN A 586 8.40 -7.16 -43.81
C ASN A 586 7.17 -8.07 -43.64
N SER A 587 5.97 -7.49 -43.73
CA SER A 587 4.68 -8.18 -43.77
C SER A 587 4.60 -9.12 -44.98
N THR A 588 3.89 -10.24 -44.82
CA THR A 588 3.77 -11.27 -45.85
C THR A 588 2.34 -11.53 -46.29
N GLU A 589 1.36 -11.10 -45.49
CA GLU A 589 -0.06 -11.33 -45.76
C GLU A 589 -0.64 -10.27 -46.71
N PRO A 590 -1.35 -10.67 -47.79
CA PRO A 590 -1.98 -9.71 -48.71
C PRO A 590 -2.97 -8.76 -48.03
N GLU A 591 -3.69 -9.27 -47.03
CA GLU A 591 -4.68 -8.50 -46.24
C GLU A 591 -4.05 -7.28 -45.56
N THR A 592 -2.82 -7.42 -45.04
CA THR A 592 -2.06 -6.32 -44.42
C THR A 592 -1.84 -5.16 -45.41
N PHE A 593 -1.45 -5.48 -46.65
CA PHE A 593 -1.23 -4.45 -47.68
C PHE A 593 -2.53 -3.86 -48.23
N GLU A 594 -3.62 -4.63 -48.26
CA GLU A 594 -4.96 -4.11 -48.57
C GLU A 594 -5.45 -3.14 -47.49
N TYR A 595 -5.22 -3.48 -46.22
CA TYR A 595 -5.54 -2.62 -45.09
C TYR A 595 -4.74 -1.31 -45.14
N TYR A 596 -3.43 -1.35 -45.35
CA TYR A 596 -2.62 -0.12 -45.50
C TYR A 596 -3.16 0.81 -46.58
N LYS A 597 -3.53 0.28 -47.76
CA LYS A 597 -4.15 1.09 -48.83
C LYS A 597 -5.47 1.71 -48.40
N SER A 598 -6.24 1.04 -47.54
CA SER A 598 -7.51 1.54 -47.03
C SER A 598 -7.36 2.70 -46.06
N ILE A 599 -6.28 2.73 -45.28
CA ILE A 599 -6.00 3.78 -44.28
C ILE A 599 -5.05 4.88 -44.77
N GLU A 600 -4.27 4.64 -45.83
CA GLU A 600 -3.35 5.64 -46.42
C GLU A 600 -4.07 6.86 -47.02
N GLY A 601 -5.39 6.78 -47.24
CA GLY A 601 -6.22 7.92 -47.62
C GLY A 601 -6.52 8.92 -46.48
N ARG A 602 -6.18 8.56 -45.23
CA ARG A 602 -6.35 9.42 -44.06
C ARG A 602 -5.23 10.48 -43.99
N PRO A 603 -5.54 11.76 -43.74
CA PRO A 603 -4.51 12.82 -43.68
C PRO A 603 -3.59 12.70 -42.46
N ASP A 604 -4.03 12.00 -41.42
CA ASP A 604 -3.31 11.74 -40.18
C ASP A 604 -2.56 10.40 -40.19
N VAL A 605 -2.47 9.68 -41.32
CA VAL A 605 -1.77 8.39 -41.41
C VAL A 605 -0.64 8.45 -42.42
N LYS A 606 0.52 7.93 -42.02
CA LYS A 606 1.71 7.75 -42.86
C LYS A 606 2.21 6.31 -42.76
N ILE A 607 2.31 5.64 -43.91
CA ILE A 607 2.92 4.30 -44.00
C ILE A 607 4.38 4.44 -44.41
N VAL A 608 5.29 3.88 -43.60
CA VAL A 608 6.74 3.90 -43.82
C VAL A 608 7.24 2.47 -43.95
N ARG A 609 7.99 2.15 -45.01
CA ARG A 609 8.48 0.79 -45.24
C ARG A 609 9.89 0.60 -44.72
N TYR A 610 10.09 -0.43 -43.91
CA TYR A 610 11.40 -0.88 -43.45
C TYR A 610 11.93 -1.98 -44.39
N GLU A 611 12.82 -1.60 -45.31
CA GLU A 611 13.29 -2.48 -46.39
C GLU A 611 14.45 -3.41 -45.97
N THR A 612 14.92 -3.32 -44.74
CA THR A 612 16.02 -4.16 -44.24
C THR A 612 15.50 -5.55 -43.85
N PRO A 613 16.13 -6.65 -44.31
CA PRO A 613 15.75 -7.99 -43.90
C PRO A 613 15.89 -8.22 -42.39
N GLY A 614 14.94 -8.97 -41.82
CA GLY A 614 14.93 -9.32 -40.40
C GLY A 614 14.14 -8.33 -39.54
N PHE A 615 14.07 -8.62 -38.25
CA PHE A 615 13.38 -7.78 -37.27
C PHE A 615 14.39 -7.08 -36.38
N ASN A 616 14.28 -5.76 -36.25
CA ASN A 616 15.02 -4.96 -35.29
C ASN A 616 14.11 -3.84 -34.80
N PHE A 617 13.57 -3.99 -33.60
CA PHE A 617 12.59 -3.08 -33.02
C PHE A 617 13.13 -1.64 -32.96
N SER A 618 14.38 -1.48 -32.55
CA SER A 618 15.05 -0.18 -32.47
C SER A 618 15.15 0.50 -33.83
N ALA A 619 15.64 -0.20 -34.85
CA ALA A 619 15.80 0.35 -36.21
C ALA A 619 14.45 0.74 -36.82
N ILE A 620 13.41 -0.06 -36.58
CA ILE A 620 12.05 0.20 -37.05
C ILE A 620 11.48 1.47 -36.40
N ASN A 621 11.60 1.60 -35.09
CA ASN A 621 11.14 2.80 -34.37
C ASN A 621 11.96 4.04 -34.75
N ASN A 622 13.28 3.92 -34.89
CA ASN A 622 14.14 5.01 -35.37
C ASN A 622 13.73 5.48 -36.78
N LEU A 623 13.39 4.56 -37.67
CA LEU A 623 12.88 4.89 -39.01
C LEU A 623 11.53 5.62 -38.94
N GLY A 624 10.64 5.18 -38.05
CA GLY A 624 9.38 5.85 -37.74
C GLY A 624 9.61 7.28 -37.27
N ALA A 625 10.45 7.48 -36.26
CA ALA A 625 10.79 8.79 -35.70
C ALA A 625 11.40 9.73 -36.75
N LYS A 626 12.29 9.22 -37.61
CA LYS A 626 12.86 9.99 -38.73
C LYS A 626 11.80 10.47 -39.73
N ASN A 627 10.69 9.75 -39.86
CA ASN A 627 9.61 10.07 -40.78
C ASN A 627 8.42 10.77 -40.11
N ALA A 628 8.44 10.93 -38.80
CA ALA A 628 7.43 11.62 -38.02
C ALA A 628 7.54 13.14 -38.18
N SER A 629 6.42 13.84 -38.02
CA SER A 629 6.27 15.31 -38.12
C SER A 629 6.03 15.99 -36.78
N GLY A 630 5.61 15.24 -35.75
CA GLY A 630 5.19 15.76 -34.44
C GLY A 630 6.33 16.18 -33.52
N ASP A 631 6.02 17.06 -32.57
CA ASP A 631 6.97 17.54 -31.55
C ASP A 631 7.24 16.50 -30.46
N MET A 632 6.37 15.49 -30.36
CA MET A 632 6.47 14.37 -29.45
C MET A 632 6.27 13.06 -30.19
N PHE A 633 6.95 12.02 -29.72
CA PHE A 633 6.83 10.66 -30.22
C PHE A 633 6.16 9.79 -29.17
N LEU A 634 5.15 9.04 -29.57
CA LEU A 634 4.59 7.93 -28.80
C LEU A 634 5.00 6.64 -29.49
N LEU A 635 5.96 5.91 -28.91
CA LEU A 635 6.29 4.56 -29.34
C LEU A 635 5.18 3.64 -28.83
N LEU A 636 4.52 2.91 -29.73
CA LEU A 636 3.36 2.12 -29.40
C LEU A 636 3.35 0.80 -30.18
N ASN A 637 3.20 -0.32 -29.47
CA ASN A 637 3.02 -1.61 -30.13
C ASN A 637 1.65 -1.69 -30.82
N ASN A 638 1.58 -2.44 -31.93
CA ASN A 638 0.36 -2.61 -32.72
C ASN A 638 -0.75 -3.38 -31.98
N ASP A 639 -0.41 -4.20 -30.98
CA ASP A 639 -1.32 -5.03 -30.19
C ASP A 639 -1.72 -4.40 -28.85
N THR A 640 -1.93 -3.08 -28.87
CA THR A 640 -2.38 -2.29 -27.72
C THR A 640 -3.81 -1.76 -27.88
N GLU A 641 -4.49 -1.50 -26.76
CA GLU A 641 -5.80 -0.85 -26.74
C GLU A 641 -5.86 0.12 -25.56
N ILE A 642 -6.10 1.42 -25.81
CA ILE A 642 -6.25 2.39 -24.72
C ILE A 642 -7.53 2.12 -23.91
N ILE A 643 -7.45 2.27 -22.60
CA ILE A 643 -8.57 1.98 -21.68
C ILE A 643 -9.32 3.27 -21.34
N ASN A 644 -8.62 4.31 -20.91
CA ASN A 644 -9.20 5.59 -20.49
C ASN A 644 -9.03 6.67 -21.56
N GLU A 645 -9.99 7.61 -21.58
CA GLU A 645 -10.05 8.66 -22.60
C GLU A 645 -8.91 9.68 -22.49
N THR A 646 -8.35 9.88 -21.30
CA THR A 646 -7.25 10.81 -21.05
C THR A 646 -5.87 10.21 -21.32
N CYS A 647 -5.76 8.92 -21.67
CA CYS A 647 -4.49 8.18 -21.74
C CYS A 647 -3.36 8.95 -22.45
N ILE A 648 -3.59 9.47 -23.66
CA ILE A 648 -2.55 10.21 -24.41
C ILE A 648 -2.31 11.59 -23.79
N LYS A 649 -3.36 12.28 -23.31
CA LYS A 649 -3.26 13.61 -22.66
C LYS A 649 -2.39 13.54 -21.40
N GLU A 650 -2.57 12.50 -20.57
CA GLU A 650 -1.78 12.25 -19.37
C GLU A 650 -0.28 12.15 -19.67
N MET A 651 0.09 11.43 -20.74
CA MET A 651 1.48 11.29 -21.16
C MET A 651 2.04 12.60 -21.74
N VAL A 652 1.25 13.32 -22.54
CA VAL A 652 1.64 14.63 -23.10
C VAL A 652 1.92 15.62 -21.97
N ASP A 653 1.04 15.70 -20.99
CA ASP A 653 1.14 16.64 -19.87
C ASP A 653 2.40 16.42 -19.03
N VAL A 654 2.72 15.15 -18.77
CA VAL A 654 3.96 14.78 -18.08
C VAL A 654 5.18 15.13 -18.95
N CYS A 655 5.17 14.80 -20.25
CA CYS A 655 6.29 15.12 -21.15
C CYS A 655 6.43 16.61 -21.50
N LEU A 656 5.44 17.45 -21.21
CA LEU A 656 5.55 18.92 -21.36
C LEU A 656 6.40 19.55 -20.25
N ARG A 657 6.65 18.83 -19.16
CA ARG A 657 7.62 19.23 -18.13
C ARG A 657 9.05 19.20 -18.66
N PRO A 658 9.85 20.28 -18.50
CA PRO A 658 11.21 20.35 -19.05
C PRO A 658 12.19 19.30 -18.49
N ASP A 659 12.03 18.93 -17.22
CA ASP A 659 12.84 17.95 -16.48
C ASP A 659 12.53 16.50 -16.85
N VAL A 660 11.36 16.21 -17.42
CA VAL A 660 10.96 14.86 -17.85
C VAL A 660 11.48 14.59 -19.25
N GLY A 661 12.07 13.43 -19.50
CA GLY A 661 12.46 12.99 -20.84
C GLY A 661 11.46 11.99 -21.43
N ILE A 662 10.97 11.08 -20.59
CA ILE A 662 10.09 9.97 -20.97
C ILE A 662 8.90 9.88 -20.01
N CYS A 663 7.71 9.59 -20.57
CA CYS A 663 6.55 9.11 -19.81
C CYS A 663 6.15 7.70 -20.26
N GLY A 664 6.03 6.76 -19.32
CA GLY A 664 5.51 5.41 -19.54
C GLY A 664 4.11 5.22 -18.97
N ALA A 665 3.35 4.30 -19.57
CA ALA A 665 1.97 3.98 -19.20
C ALA A 665 1.87 2.74 -18.28
N LEU A 666 0.72 2.54 -17.64
CA LEU A 666 0.34 1.28 -16.99
C LEU A 666 -0.27 0.32 -18.02
N LEU A 667 0.35 -0.85 -18.17
CA LEU A 667 -0.11 -1.87 -19.10
C LEU A 667 -0.71 -3.05 -18.34
N TYR A 668 -1.88 -3.49 -18.79
CA TYR A 668 -2.56 -4.68 -18.29
C TYR A 668 -2.55 -5.82 -19.31
N TYR A 669 -2.48 -7.03 -18.79
CA TYR A 669 -2.92 -8.22 -19.51
C TYR A 669 -4.45 -8.20 -19.72
N PRO A 670 -4.98 -8.99 -20.67
CA PRO A 670 -6.42 -9.03 -20.95
C PRO A 670 -7.28 -9.49 -19.76
N ASP A 671 -6.68 -10.11 -18.75
CA ASP A 671 -7.36 -10.55 -17.53
C ASP A 671 -7.39 -9.51 -16.41
N ASN A 672 -6.98 -8.26 -16.69
CA ASN A 672 -6.84 -7.14 -15.76
C ASN A 672 -5.78 -7.32 -14.67
N THR A 673 -4.76 -8.13 -14.94
CA THR A 673 -3.55 -8.14 -14.13
C THR A 673 -2.49 -7.22 -14.74
N VAL A 674 -1.67 -6.61 -13.90
CA VAL A 674 -0.57 -5.73 -14.33
C VAL A 674 0.45 -6.53 -15.14
N GLN A 675 0.84 -6.00 -16.29
CA GLN A 675 1.96 -6.47 -17.10
C GLN A 675 3.16 -5.53 -16.97
N HIS A 676 2.90 -4.22 -16.89
CA HIS A 676 3.96 -3.23 -16.72
C HIS A 676 3.48 -2.10 -15.81
N ALA A 677 4.18 -1.92 -14.71
CA ALA A 677 4.08 -0.77 -13.81
C ALA A 677 5.49 -0.30 -13.45
N GLY A 678 6.34 -0.15 -14.48
CA GLY A 678 7.76 0.15 -14.30
C GLY A 678 8.74 -0.97 -14.61
N VAL A 679 10.00 -0.61 -14.85
CA VAL A 679 11.15 -1.52 -14.91
C VAL A 679 12.25 -1.03 -13.95
N VAL A 680 12.80 -1.98 -13.21
CA VAL A 680 13.90 -1.80 -12.24
C VAL A 680 15.12 -2.57 -12.71
N MET A 681 16.30 -1.95 -12.63
CA MET A 681 17.58 -2.57 -12.95
C MET A 681 17.97 -3.62 -11.92
N GLY A 682 18.57 -4.71 -12.37
CA GLY A 682 19.00 -5.84 -11.53
C GLY A 682 17.93 -6.89 -11.25
N ILE A 683 16.64 -6.59 -11.44
CA ILE A 683 15.58 -7.62 -11.30
C ILE A 683 15.80 -8.73 -12.32
N GLY A 684 15.74 -9.98 -11.86
CA GLY A 684 16.02 -11.16 -12.70
C GLY A 684 17.47 -11.24 -13.19
N GLY A 685 18.37 -10.48 -12.57
CA GLY A 685 19.80 -10.41 -12.90
C GLY A 685 20.20 -9.29 -13.86
N ILE A 686 19.25 -8.58 -14.49
CA ILE A 686 19.58 -7.55 -15.48
C ILE A 686 18.62 -6.36 -15.44
N ALA A 687 17.34 -6.58 -15.74
CA ALA A 687 16.27 -5.59 -15.65
C ALA A 687 14.94 -6.33 -15.73
N GLY A 688 13.95 -5.92 -14.94
CA GLY A 688 12.67 -6.61 -14.86
C GLY A 688 11.50 -5.70 -14.52
N HIS A 689 10.31 -6.12 -14.97
CA HIS A 689 9.06 -5.43 -14.72
C HIS A 689 8.62 -5.60 -13.26
N THR A 690 8.08 -4.54 -12.67
CA THR A 690 7.50 -4.57 -11.32
C THR A 690 6.01 -4.89 -11.34
N PHE A 691 5.53 -5.53 -10.28
CA PHE A 691 4.11 -5.84 -10.04
C PHE A 691 3.45 -6.75 -11.11
N VAL A 692 4.21 -7.52 -11.88
CA VAL A 692 3.65 -8.43 -12.89
C VAL A 692 2.69 -9.43 -12.24
N GLY A 693 1.44 -9.45 -12.69
CA GLY A 693 0.38 -10.31 -12.18
C GLY A 693 -0.45 -9.70 -11.03
N LEU A 694 -0.11 -8.50 -10.55
CA LEU A 694 -0.88 -7.77 -9.54
C LEU A 694 -2.29 -7.47 -10.06
N GLU A 695 -3.33 -7.64 -9.25
CA GLU A 695 -4.69 -7.32 -9.69
C GLU A 695 -4.87 -5.80 -9.83
N ARG A 696 -5.60 -5.34 -10.85
CA ARG A 696 -5.86 -3.92 -11.11
C ARG A 696 -6.41 -3.12 -9.92
N SER A 697 -7.09 -3.76 -8.97
CA SER A 697 -7.61 -3.10 -7.76
C SER A 697 -6.62 -3.01 -6.61
N GLU A 698 -5.44 -3.60 -6.73
CA GLU A 698 -4.44 -3.64 -5.66
C GLU A 698 -3.43 -2.49 -5.84
N PRO A 699 -3.11 -1.75 -4.77
CA PRO A 699 -2.22 -0.60 -4.86
C PRO A 699 -0.73 -0.97 -5.01
N GLY A 700 -0.38 -2.24 -4.77
CA GLY A 700 1.01 -2.70 -4.72
C GLY A 700 1.77 -2.17 -3.49
N TYR A 701 3.07 -2.44 -3.47
CA TYR A 701 3.96 -2.00 -2.40
C TYR A 701 4.00 -0.48 -2.32
N MET A 702 3.71 0.10 -1.14
CA MET A 702 3.68 1.54 -0.90
C MET A 702 2.82 2.35 -1.91
N PHE A 703 1.73 1.77 -2.43
CA PHE A 703 0.89 2.39 -3.47
C PHE A 703 1.60 2.67 -4.81
N ARG A 704 2.79 2.10 -5.02
CA ARG A 704 3.62 2.39 -6.19
C ARG A 704 3.07 1.80 -7.49
N ALA A 705 2.12 0.87 -7.46
CA ALA A 705 1.50 0.40 -8.70
C ALA A 705 0.43 1.38 -9.23
N VAL A 706 -0.01 2.34 -8.40
CA VAL A 706 -1.14 3.23 -8.67
C VAL A 706 -0.82 4.70 -8.48
N THR A 707 0.45 5.05 -8.24
CA THR A 707 0.93 6.43 -8.09
C THR A 707 1.98 6.79 -9.13
N THR A 708 1.98 8.05 -9.55
CA THR A 708 3.00 8.59 -10.47
C THR A 708 4.34 8.60 -9.77
N GLN A 709 5.40 8.16 -10.45
CA GLN A 709 6.75 8.14 -9.86
C GLN A 709 7.84 8.08 -10.93
N ASP A 710 9.05 8.48 -10.54
CA ASP A 710 10.24 8.26 -11.35
C ASP A 710 10.72 6.80 -11.26
N LEU A 711 11.13 6.23 -12.38
CA LEU A 711 11.71 4.88 -12.47
C LEU A 711 12.93 4.86 -13.38
N SER A 712 13.66 3.74 -13.37
CA SER A 712 14.86 3.62 -14.19
C SER A 712 14.53 3.42 -15.65
N ALA A 713 13.49 2.64 -15.92
CA ALA A 713 13.00 2.42 -17.25
C ALA A 713 11.48 2.17 -17.26
N VAL A 714 10.89 2.41 -18.43
CA VAL A 714 9.54 2.02 -18.80
C VAL A 714 9.58 1.33 -20.16
N THR A 715 8.58 0.52 -20.48
CA THR A 715 8.63 -0.27 -21.73
C THR A 715 8.24 0.55 -22.95
N ALA A 716 8.89 0.30 -24.09
CA ALA A 716 8.51 0.90 -25.38
C ALA A 716 7.25 0.29 -26.00
N ALA A 717 6.57 -0.65 -25.32
CA ALA A 717 5.22 -1.05 -25.73
C ALA A 717 4.23 0.12 -25.68
N CYS A 718 4.43 1.08 -24.77
CA CYS A 718 3.78 2.39 -24.77
C CYS A 718 4.64 3.41 -24.01
N LEU A 719 5.35 4.27 -24.74
CA LEU A 719 6.30 5.24 -24.20
C LEU A 719 6.24 6.55 -24.98
N MET A 720 6.05 7.67 -24.28
CA MET A 720 6.08 9.01 -24.87
C MET A 720 7.38 9.75 -24.55
N ILE A 721 7.88 10.50 -25.52
CA ILE A 721 9.11 11.29 -25.42
C ILE A 721 9.04 12.53 -26.32
N ARG A 722 9.66 13.63 -25.90
CA ARG A 722 9.85 14.81 -26.77
C ARG A 722 10.83 14.48 -27.89
N ARG A 723 10.54 14.97 -29.11
CA ARG A 723 11.43 14.81 -30.27
C ARG A 723 12.86 15.25 -29.95
N GLU A 724 13.02 16.43 -29.33
CA GLU A 724 14.34 16.99 -29.02
C GLU A 724 15.17 16.06 -28.13
N VAL A 725 14.54 15.39 -27.15
CA VAL A 725 15.21 14.46 -26.23
C VAL A 725 15.54 13.16 -26.96
N PHE A 726 14.63 12.65 -27.80
CA PHE A 726 14.88 11.48 -28.65
C PHE A 726 16.09 11.69 -29.56
N GLU A 727 16.17 12.86 -30.20
CA GLU A 727 17.27 13.26 -31.07
C GLU A 727 18.57 13.48 -30.29
N GLU A 728 18.50 14.09 -29.10
CA GLU A 728 19.66 14.34 -28.22
C GLU A 728 20.37 13.04 -27.80
N VAL A 729 19.61 12.00 -27.47
CA VAL A 729 20.17 10.69 -27.06
C VAL A 729 20.46 9.75 -28.23
N GLY A 730 20.16 10.17 -29.47
CA GLY A 730 20.41 9.39 -30.68
C GLY A 730 19.44 8.23 -30.91
N GLY A 731 18.20 8.30 -30.38
CA GLY A 731 17.18 7.26 -30.54
C GLY A 731 17.49 5.93 -29.84
N LEU A 732 16.83 4.84 -30.27
CA LEU A 732 17.07 3.50 -29.71
C LEU A 732 18.34 2.89 -30.31
N THR A 733 19.07 2.09 -29.53
CA THR A 733 20.27 1.40 -30.06
C THR A 733 19.87 0.22 -30.95
N GLU A 734 20.35 0.22 -32.19
CA GLU A 734 20.09 -0.88 -33.13
C GLU A 734 20.87 -2.16 -32.78
N ASP A 735 21.82 -2.10 -31.85
CA ASP A 735 22.53 -3.27 -31.33
C ASP A 735 21.66 -4.16 -30.43
N LEU A 736 20.57 -3.61 -29.90
CA LEU A 736 19.55 -4.33 -29.13
C LEU A 736 18.30 -4.44 -30.02
N ALA A 737 18.14 -5.57 -30.68
CA ALA A 737 17.11 -5.76 -31.71
C ALA A 737 15.76 -6.15 -31.11
N VAL A 738 15.73 -6.86 -29.98
CA VAL A 738 14.49 -7.42 -29.42
C VAL A 738 14.31 -7.12 -27.94
N ALA A 739 15.28 -7.43 -27.09
CA ALA A 739 15.20 -7.22 -25.65
C ALA A 739 16.01 -5.99 -25.22
N PHE A 740 15.59 -5.36 -24.11
CA PHE A 740 16.29 -4.28 -23.41
C PHE A 740 16.56 -3.00 -24.20
N ASN A 741 16.05 -2.87 -25.44
CA ASN A 741 16.19 -1.65 -26.23
C ASN A 741 15.52 -0.44 -25.58
N ASP A 742 14.39 -0.66 -24.91
CA ASP A 742 13.65 0.33 -24.15
C ASP A 742 14.36 0.68 -22.83
N VAL A 743 14.93 -0.32 -22.16
CA VAL A 743 15.76 -0.13 -20.97
C VAL A 743 17.00 0.72 -21.29
N ASP A 744 17.78 0.34 -22.30
CA ASP A 744 18.92 1.16 -22.76
C ASP A 744 18.50 2.58 -23.13
N PHE A 745 17.38 2.71 -23.84
CA PHE A 745 16.87 4.01 -24.25
C PHE A 745 16.52 4.90 -23.05
N CYS A 746 15.82 4.37 -22.05
CA CYS A 746 15.52 5.07 -20.80
C CYS A 746 16.81 5.46 -20.06
N MET A 747 17.80 4.56 -20.01
CA MET A 747 19.08 4.83 -19.34
C MET A 747 19.88 5.93 -20.03
N LYS A 748 19.89 5.99 -21.37
CA LYS A 748 20.52 7.11 -22.11
C LYS A 748 19.83 8.46 -21.83
N VAL A 749 18.51 8.46 -21.70
CA VAL A 749 17.74 9.67 -21.33
C VAL A 749 18.08 10.12 -19.91
N ARG A 750 18.22 9.18 -18.98
CA ARG A 750 18.64 9.48 -17.59
C ARG A 750 20.09 9.97 -17.49
N ASP A 751 21.00 9.45 -18.32
CA ASP A 751 22.40 9.91 -18.37
C ASP A 751 22.52 11.39 -18.81
N LYS A 752 21.49 11.92 -19.50
CA LYS A 752 21.36 13.36 -19.80
C LYS A 752 20.74 14.20 -18.68
N GLY A 753 20.34 13.57 -17.58
CA GLY A 753 19.72 14.23 -16.43
C GLY A 753 18.21 14.40 -16.52
N TYR A 754 17.55 13.77 -17.50
CA TYR A 754 16.09 13.78 -17.60
C TYR A 754 15.45 12.66 -16.76
N LEU A 755 14.24 12.91 -16.29
CA LEU A 755 13.42 11.92 -15.59
C LEU A 755 12.74 10.95 -16.56
N VAL A 756 12.55 9.72 -16.10
CA VAL A 756 11.70 8.71 -16.73
C VAL A 756 10.53 8.48 -15.78
N VAL A 757 9.38 9.03 -16.13
CA VAL A 757 8.19 9.04 -15.27
C VAL A 757 7.26 7.91 -15.68
N TYR A 758 6.86 7.09 -14.72
CA TYR A 758 5.75 6.16 -14.87
C TYR A 758 4.46 6.86 -14.41
N ASN A 759 3.47 6.93 -15.29
CA ASN A 759 2.17 7.53 -15.00
C ASN A 759 1.05 6.46 -15.06
N PRO A 760 0.48 6.03 -13.91
CA PRO A 760 -0.55 5.00 -13.85
C PRO A 760 -1.91 5.47 -14.40
N HIS A 761 -2.08 6.77 -14.67
CA HIS A 761 -3.31 7.33 -15.24
C HIS A 761 -3.36 7.21 -16.77
N ALA A 762 -2.28 6.77 -17.42
CA ALA A 762 -2.30 6.32 -18.81
C ALA A 762 -2.44 4.80 -18.83
N GLU A 763 -3.63 4.28 -19.12
CA GLU A 763 -3.93 2.85 -19.01
C GLU A 763 -4.18 2.21 -20.38
N LEU A 764 -3.51 1.08 -20.65
CA LEU A 764 -3.72 0.30 -21.87
C LEU A 764 -3.82 -1.20 -21.56
N TYR A 765 -4.55 -1.92 -22.39
CA TYR A 765 -4.32 -3.35 -22.56
C TYR A 765 -3.20 -3.57 -23.57
N HIS A 766 -2.36 -4.55 -23.31
CA HIS A 766 -1.34 -5.03 -24.26
C HIS A 766 -1.50 -6.55 -24.40
N TYR A 767 -1.79 -7.01 -25.61
CA TYR A 767 -2.17 -8.39 -25.92
C TYR A 767 -0.98 -9.32 -26.17
N GLU A 768 0.16 -9.02 -25.53
CA GLU A 768 1.47 -9.65 -25.66
C GLU A 768 1.43 -11.16 -25.99
N SER A 769 2.38 -11.61 -26.83
CA SER A 769 2.57 -12.99 -27.31
C SER A 769 1.72 -13.43 -28.51
N LYS A 770 0.79 -12.61 -29.01
CA LYS A 770 0.04 -12.94 -30.24
C LYS A 770 0.86 -12.78 -31.52
N SER A 771 1.65 -11.71 -31.63
CA SER A 771 2.37 -11.39 -32.87
C SER A 771 3.73 -12.08 -33.02
N ARG A 772 4.41 -12.38 -31.89
CA ARG A 772 5.82 -12.83 -31.86
C ARG A 772 6.06 -14.30 -31.49
N GLY A 773 5.16 -14.92 -30.71
CA GLY A 773 5.39 -16.24 -30.10
C GLY A 773 6.45 -16.23 -28.98
N TYR A 774 6.61 -17.35 -28.26
CA TYR A 774 7.50 -17.48 -27.09
C TYR A 774 9.01 -17.47 -27.45
N GLU A 775 9.87 -17.20 -26.47
CA GLU A 775 11.35 -17.29 -26.59
C GLU A 775 11.81 -18.74 -26.38
N ASP A 776 11.47 -19.64 -27.29
CA ASP A 776 11.58 -21.10 -27.12
C ASP A 776 12.58 -21.78 -28.07
N THR A 777 13.19 -21.05 -29.00
CA THR A 777 14.19 -21.61 -29.94
C THR A 777 15.63 -21.30 -29.49
N GLY A 778 16.58 -22.18 -29.84
CA GLY A 778 17.98 -22.01 -29.46
C GLY A 778 18.63 -20.71 -29.98
N GLU A 779 18.20 -20.25 -31.16
CA GLU A 779 18.65 -18.98 -31.75
C GLU A 779 18.12 -17.76 -30.97
N LYS A 780 16.85 -17.81 -30.57
CA LYS A 780 16.18 -16.78 -29.75
C LYS A 780 16.83 -16.63 -28.38
N VAL A 781 17.12 -17.75 -27.71
CA VAL A 781 17.85 -17.78 -26.43
C VAL A 781 19.27 -17.24 -26.59
N ALA A 782 19.99 -17.64 -27.64
CA ALA A 782 21.35 -17.14 -27.89
C ALA A 782 21.37 -15.62 -28.14
N ARG A 783 20.41 -15.09 -28.90
CA ARG A 783 20.23 -13.64 -29.09
C ARG A 783 19.94 -12.95 -27.76
N PHE A 784 18.98 -13.45 -26.99
CA PHE A 784 18.63 -12.87 -25.68
C PHE A 784 19.84 -12.79 -24.75
N ASN A 785 20.61 -13.87 -24.63
CA ASN A 785 21.84 -13.87 -23.83
C ASN A 785 22.88 -12.87 -24.35
N SER A 786 23.02 -12.72 -25.67
CA SER A 786 23.91 -11.70 -26.24
C SER A 786 23.43 -10.27 -25.94
N GLU A 787 22.12 -10.02 -25.89
CA GLU A 787 21.56 -8.72 -25.52
C GLU A 787 21.71 -8.43 -24.02
N VAL A 788 21.61 -9.44 -23.15
CA VAL A 788 21.98 -9.34 -21.73
C VAL A 788 23.44 -8.91 -21.59
N GLU A 789 24.38 -9.62 -22.22
CA GLU A 789 25.81 -9.29 -22.14
C GLU A 789 26.14 -7.87 -22.65
N LYS A 790 25.35 -7.36 -23.60
CA LYS A 790 25.50 -5.99 -24.10
C LYS A 790 25.01 -4.98 -23.06
N LEU A 791 23.82 -5.19 -22.49
CA LEU A 791 23.27 -4.28 -21.50
C LEU A 791 24.16 -4.22 -20.24
N GLU A 792 24.70 -5.36 -19.79
CA GLU A 792 25.66 -5.42 -18.68
C GLU A 792 26.91 -4.56 -18.94
N LYS A 793 27.40 -4.54 -20.19
CA LYS A 793 28.58 -3.74 -20.57
C LYS A 793 28.26 -2.25 -20.72
N LEU A 794 27.03 -1.92 -21.12
CA LEU A 794 26.58 -0.54 -21.27
C LEU A 794 26.33 0.14 -19.92
N TRP A 795 25.72 -0.59 -18.97
CA TRP A 795 25.25 -0.03 -17.71
C TRP A 795 25.76 -0.80 -16.47
N PRO A 796 27.08 -1.04 -16.32
CA PRO A 796 27.62 -1.82 -15.21
C PRO A 796 27.43 -1.12 -13.86
N GLU A 797 27.49 0.21 -13.84
CA GLU A 797 27.47 1.00 -12.60
C GLU A 797 26.14 0.89 -11.85
N ILE A 798 24.99 0.96 -12.54
CA ILE A 798 23.67 0.84 -11.90
C ILE A 798 23.39 -0.61 -11.45
N LEU A 799 23.95 -1.60 -12.16
CA LEU A 799 23.86 -3.01 -11.75
C LEU A 799 24.71 -3.30 -10.52
N GLU A 800 25.88 -2.67 -10.40
CA GLU A 800 26.77 -2.81 -9.23
C GLU A 800 26.24 -2.05 -8.01
N LYS A 801 25.82 -0.80 -8.19
CA LYS A 801 25.37 0.06 -7.09
C LYS A 801 23.93 -0.22 -6.64
N GLY A 802 23.12 -0.79 -7.53
CA GLY A 802 21.68 -0.94 -7.34
C GLY A 802 20.89 0.20 -7.98
N ASP A 803 19.63 -0.09 -8.29
CA ASP A 803 18.69 0.87 -8.85
C ASP A 803 18.24 1.88 -7.77
N PRO A 804 18.37 3.20 -7.97
CA PRO A 804 17.99 4.18 -6.96
C PRO A 804 16.49 4.16 -6.63
N TYR A 805 15.64 3.65 -7.52
CA TYR A 805 14.20 3.57 -7.29
C TYR A 805 13.77 2.25 -6.64
N TYR A 806 14.72 1.37 -6.27
CA TYR A 806 14.48 0.10 -5.62
C TYR A 806 15.41 -0.10 -4.42
N ASN A 807 14.84 -0.30 -3.23
CA ASN A 807 15.62 -0.34 -2.00
C ASN A 807 16.53 -1.60 -1.95
N PRO A 808 17.80 -1.48 -1.53
CA PRO A 808 18.75 -2.61 -1.50
C PRO A 808 18.40 -3.72 -0.49
N ASN A 809 17.48 -3.46 0.43
CA ASN A 809 16.95 -4.45 1.38
C ASN A 809 15.84 -5.33 0.79
N LEU A 810 15.43 -5.06 -0.45
CA LEU A 810 14.44 -5.83 -1.18
C LEU A 810 15.09 -6.82 -2.14
N SER A 811 14.43 -7.95 -2.36
CA SER A 811 14.88 -8.99 -3.28
C SER A 811 14.82 -8.51 -4.72
N ILE A 812 15.86 -8.79 -5.49
CA ILE A 812 15.93 -8.57 -6.94
C ILE A 812 15.55 -9.83 -7.75
N LEU A 813 15.10 -10.90 -7.08
CA LEU A 813 14.69 -12.13 -7.78
C LEU A 813 13.38 -11.93 -8.55
N ASP A 814 12.49 -11.10 -8.03
CA ASP A 814 11.21 -10.76 -8.66
C ASP A 814 10.83 -9.29 -8.36
N GLY A 815 9.83 -8.79 -9.09
CA GLY A 815 9.31 -7.43 -8.94
C GLY A 815 8.21 -7.27 -7.89
N TRP A 816 8.19 -8.11 -6.85
CA TRP A 816 7.16 -8.10 -5.80
C TRP A 816 7.58 -7.41 -4.49
N TYR A 817 8.75 -6.76 -4.43
CA TYR A 817 9.20 -5.99 -3.26
C TYR A 817 9.24 -6.86 -1.99
N ARG A 818 9.69 -8.11 -2.13
CA ARG A 818 9.91 -9.03 -1.00
C ARG A 818 11.19 -8.66 -0.27
N LEU A 819 11.30 -9.04 1.00
CA LEU A 819 12.55 -8.92 1.75
C LEU A 819 13.67 -9.70 1.04
N LYS A 820 14.87 -9.14 1.07
CA LYS A 820 16.07 -9.87 0.67
C LYS A 820 16.32 -11.01 1.67
N GLU A 821 16.64 -12.19 1.13
CA GLU A 821 17.09 -13.36 1.88
C GLU A 821 18.59 -13.57 1.63
N GLU A 822 19.29 -14.31 2.50
CA GLU A 822 20.73 -14.60 2.39
C GLU A 822 21.13 -15.40 1.15
#